data_AF-A0A7I8EM28-F1
#
_entry.id   AF-A0A7I8EM28-F1
#
_cell.length_a   1.000
_cell.length_b   1.000
_cell.length_c   1.000
_cell.angle_alpha   90.00
_cell.angle_beta   90.00
_cell.angle_gamma   90.00
#
_symmetry.space_group_name_H-M   'P 1'
#
loop_
_entity.id
_entity.type
_entity.pdbx_description
1 polymer ?
#
loop_
_entity_poly.entity_id
_entity_poly.type
_entity_poly.pdbx_seq_one_letter_code
_entity_poly.pdbx_strand_id
1 'polypeptide(L)'
;MTKKTEQFVNHTWQSLETHIAPEILCAPKTGGDPHGEWPPVHERTVKYLFRNVVGKPWADHLALIAAVLSARRRDVWTVEYAVRILNARFSVIFPAFGLQTMDEWKVDHYLPLYLKEEVVPQDSKNTRQSFLRDYTNATKLVSNWLATLPSAEQQIYQHFVLPVVNPLVVEGLNRKKELEQQQRQHRKTETEAIVPHFVALRAESHFRYNQLLRLDQAYQQALAQVLPDRSNLPLEFSYDEGNPPQERLHFRIWDRRSFVLHPEHTKQYNRKSVGDAKRGQHQYSDERNHLFLEFVNAERLEGEAPPEGFWFTELVALGLLGLKARTGALAEARQAWLHQWGYGEITSTERIAPFDAGISGLLTWADDTSTGRSNCRFMAEAQKRVKGIFVPVSEFLAAATFGLLGLDLLTTTGMRMNELMQLNLSPDCIIRLVDAPPPGSHDQTPRIRYVLRLLPKGERTSTLHNYGVGKESVRLIEKTAHMLCVHYKLQPGEPLPRISFSSDHARRHRFGKAPYLFQYNHQHLSDKAITACMRFLLHGMIFHTSQGTQVVIKAHLLRHAFATFAVQVEGMSVDLVAKWLQQKNLEVTKYYSEMPEYIQVEQHASFLARLATQINIREAILRSPEEIAKQAETAMRRVGMLVPVCGGDCTLDAYCPNQFDCIHCPAKAPDPEKRYQVEEKMRWAKERLTYYEQEGLVLEAEKMKQLLWASELEIREMEQIVAYRKDEKRVIQIQPRTKRT
;
A
#
# COMPACT_ATOMS: atom_id res chain seq x y z
N MET A 1 -20.46 -22.42 27.19
CA MET A 1 -20.05 -21.02 27.45
C MET A 1 -20.81 -20.12 26.50
N THR A 2 -21.87 -19.51 27.02
CA THR A 2 -22.84 -18.68 26.31
C THR A 2 -22.21 -17.36 25.87
N LYS A 3 -22.04 -17.17 24.56
CA LYS A 3 -21.80 -15.85 23.96
C LYS A 3 -23.01 -14.98 24.29
N LYS A 4 -22.85 -14.00 25.18
CA LYS A 4 -23.82 -12.91 25.31
C LYS A 4 -23.86 -12.16 23.99
N THR A 5 -24.98 -12.28 23.30
CA THR A 5 -25.39 -11.41 22.21
C THR A 5 -25.56 -10.02 22.80
N GLU A 6 -24.52 -9.16 22.76
CA GLU A 6 -24.72 -7.72 22.99
C GLU A 6 -25.67 -7.23 21.89
N GLN A 7 -26.92 -6.95 22.27
CA GLN A 7 -27.79 -6.10 21.46
C GLN A 7 -27.03 -4.81 21.18
N PHE A 8 -26.84 -4.45 19.91
CA PHE A 8 -26.24 -3.19 19.50
C PHE A 8 -27.19 -2.06 19.89
N VAL A 9 -27.06 -1.55 21.11
CA VAL A 9 -27.64 -0.26 21.49
C VAL A 9 -26.87 0.80 20.71
N ASN A 10 -27.53 1.42 19.74
CA ASN A 10 -26.98 2.56 19.00
C ASN A 10 -26.94 3.75 19.95
N HIS A 11 -25.76 4.10 20.46
CA HIS A 11 -25.57 5.29 21.28
C HIS A 11 -25.50 6.52 20.37
N THR A 12 -26.48 7.41 20.50
CA THR A 12 -26.53 8.73 19.83
C THR A 12 -25.96 9.81 20.74
N TRP A 13 -25.68 11.00 20.21
CA TRP A 13 -25.23 12.13 21.04
C TRP A 13 -26.18 12.43 22.22
N GLN A 14 -27.49 12.26 22.02
CA GLN A 14 -28.50 12.37 23.09
C GLN A 14 -28.38 11.28 24.15
N SER A 15 -27.72 10.15 23.89
CA SER A 15 -27.46 9.13 24.92
C SER A 15 -26.55 9.62 26.05
N LEU A 16 -25.91 10.78 25.90
CA LEU A 16 -25.14 11.45 26.94
C LEU A 16 -25.99 12.43 27.78
N GLU A 17 -27.27 12.59 27.46
CA GLU A 17 -28.24 13.35 28.26
C GLU A 17 -28.23 12.82 29.70
N THR A 18 -28.36 13.74 30.67
CA THR A 18 -28.21 13.51 32.12
C THR A 18 -26.82 13.10 32.63
N HIS A 19 -25.82 12.89 31.76
CA HIS A 19 -24.47 12.44 32.14
C HIS A 19 -23.38 13.46 31.83
N ILE A 20 -23.66 14.41 30.95
CA ILE A 20 -22.80 15.51 30.51
C ILE A 20 -23.62 16.80 30.63
N ALA A 21 -22.95 17.92 30.88
CA ALA A 21 -23.59 19.23 30.99
C ALA A 21 -24.50 19.54 29.77
N PRO A 22 -25.76 19.98 29.99
CA PRO A 22 -26.71 20.21 28.89
C PRO A 22 -26.22 21.26 27.90
N GLU A 23 -25.44 22.23 28.35
CA GLU A 23 -24.82 23.27 27.52
C GLU A 23 -23.92 22.67 26.44
N ILE A 24 -23.21 21.58 26.74
CA ILE A 24 -22.30 20.90 25.81
C ILE A 24 -23.07 20.11 24.76
N LEU A 25 -24.20 19.52 25.15
CA LEU A 25 -25.04 18.76 24.22
C LEU A 25 -25.61 19.64 23.12
N CYS A 26 -25.82 20.93 23.43
CA CYS A 26 -26.34 21.95 22.52
C CYS A 26 -25.28 22.98 22.08
N ALA A 27 -23.98 22.66 22.18
CA ALA A 27 -22.92 23.64 21.95
C ALA A 27 -22.96 24.26 20.54
N PRO A 28 -22.98 25.60 20.41
CA PRO A 28 -23.15 26.29 19.14
C PRO A 28 -21.95 26.08 18.22
N LYS A 29 -22.18 26.03 16.92
CA LYS A 29 -21.16 25.73 15.90
C LYS A 29 -20.43 24.41 16.12
N THR A 30 -21.06 23.44 16.80
CA THR A 30 -20.51 22.10 17.05
C THR A 30 -21.43 20.99 16.53
N GLY A 31 -21.00 19.73 16.61
CA GLY A 31 -21.86 18.59 16.30
C GLY A 31 -23.05 18.38 17.24
N GLY A 32 -23.18 19.20 18.30
CA GLY A 32 -24.36 19.27 19.17
C GLY A 32 -25.27 20.47 18.89
N ASP A 33 -24.90 21.37 17.98
CA ASP A 33 -25.67 22.58 17.67
C ASP A 33 -27.05 22.22 17.09
N PRO A 34 -28.17 22.57 17.76
CA PRO A 34 -29.51 22.25 17.29
C PRO A 34 -29.94 23.09 16.06
N HIS A 35 -29.22 24.18 15.77
CA HIS A 35 -29.55 25.14 14.71
C HIS A 35 -28.53 25.17 13.57
N GLY A 36 -27.47 24.35 13.63
CA GLY A 36 -26.37 24.36 12.66
C GLY A 36 -26.25 23.08 11.83
N GLU A 37 -25.79 23.20 10.58
CA GLU A 37 -25.50 22.06 9.70
C GLU A 37 -24.10 21.46 9.95
N TRP A 38 -23.78 21.17 11.21
CA TRP A 38 -22.48 20.62 11.60
C TRP A 38 -22.54 19.09 11.68
N PRO A 39 -21.45 18.39 11.31
CA PRO A 39 -21.41 16.93 11.45
C PRO A 39 -21.63 16.50 12.91
N PRO A 40 -22.57 15.56 13.18
CA PRO A 40 -22.78 15.07 14.53
C PRO A 40 -21.57 14.28 15.04
N VAL A 41 -21.46 14.14 16.36
CA VAL A 41 -20.45 13.26 16.96
C VAL A 41 -20.79 11.81 16.64
N HIS A 42 -19.86 11.11 15.99
CA HIS A 42 -20.07 9.76 15.52
C HIS A 42 -20.28 8.77 16.68
N GLU A 43 -21.20 7.81 16.52
CA GLU A 43 -21.62 6.82 17.53
C GLU A 43 -20.46 6.12 18.27
N ARG A 44 -19.35 5.81 17.58
CA ARG A 44 -18.14 5.22 18.19
C ARG A 44 -17.54 6.08 19.29
N THR A 45 -17.41 7.38 19.03
CA THR A 45 -16.89 8.34 19.99
C THR A 45 -17.86 8.48 21.15
N VAL A 46 -19.16 8.56 20.88
CA VAL A 46 -20.22 8.60 21.89
C VAL A 46 -20.18 7.37 22.79
N LYS A 47 -20.13 6.18 22.19
CA LYS A 47 -20.02 4.90 22.91
C LYS A 47 -18.78 4.84 23.78
N TYR A 48 -17.64 5.38 23.31
CA TYR A 48 -16.43 5.46 24.12
C TYR A 48 -16.60 6.41 25.31
N LEU A 49 -17.14 7.62 25.09
CA LEU A 49 -17.42 8.61 26.13
C LEU A 49 -18.34 8.02 27.20
N PHE A 50 -19.48 7.46 26.79
CA PHE A 50 -20.47 6.87 27.69
C PHE A 50 -19.87 5.76 28.56
N ARG A 51 -19.07 4.86 27.96
CA ARG A 51 -18.53 3.69 28.67
C ARG A 51 -17.31 3.99 29.55
N ASN A 52 -16.48 4.98 29.19
CA ASN A 52 -15.14 5.14 29.78
C ASN A 52 -14.84 6.52 30.36
N VAL A 53 -15.69 7.52 30.09
CA VAL A 53 -15.43 8.93 30.43
C VAL A 53 -16.51 9.50 31.36
N VAL A 54 -17.77 9.10 31.19
CA VAL A 54 -18.86 9.51 32.09
C VAL A 54 -18.52 9.21 33.55
N GLY A 55 -18.79 10.18 34.43
CA GLY A 55 -18.47 10.12 35.85
C GLY A 55 -17.01 10.46 36.21
N LYS A 56 -16.18 10.83 35.22
CA LYS A 56 -14.82 11.35 35.47
C LYS A 56 -14.82 12.88 35.56
N PRO A 57 -13.87 13.49 36.31
CA PRO A 57 -13.78 14.95 36.45
C PRO A 57 -13.67 15.71 35.11
N TRP A 58 -13.06 15.09 34.10
CA TRP A 58 -12.85 15.67 32.76
C TRP A 58 -13.94 15.31 31.75
N ALA A 59 -15.08 14.75 32.17
CA ALA A 59 -16.07 14.20 31.24
C ALA A 59 -16.62 15.24 30.26
N ASP A 60 -17.09 16.36 30.80
CA ASP A 60 -17.62 17.50 30.05
C ASP A 60 -16.57 18.06 29.06
N HIS A 61 -15.34 18.23 29.53
CA HIS A 61 -14.21 18.73 28.75
C HIS A 61 -13.92 17.86 27.52
N LEU A 62 -13.90 16.53 27.70
CA LEU A 62 -13.68 15.59 26.60
C LEU A 62 -14.88 15.50 25.64
N ALA A 63 -16.11 15.64 26.16
CA ALA A 63 -17.31 15.71 25.34
C ALA A 63 -17.30 16.97 24.45
N LEU A 64 -16.94 18.13 24.99
CA LEU A 64 -16.81 19.37 24.23
C LEU A 64 -15.72 19.26 23.15
N ILE A 65 -14.55 18.69 23.49
CA ILE A 65 -13.49 18.40 22.51
C ILE A 65 -14.02 17.53 21.38
N ALA A 66 -14.76 16.46 21.69
CA ALA A 66 -15.34 15.58 20.68
C ALA A 66 -16.28 16.36 19.73
N ALA A 67 -17.17 17.20 20.28
CA ALA A 67 -18.12 18.00 19.51
C ALA A 67 -17.43 19.01 18.58
N VAL A 68 -16.42 19.73 19.08
CA VAL A 68 -15.66 20.72 18.30
C VAL A 68 -14.82 20.04 17.21
N LEU A 69 -14.15 18.93 17.52
CA LEU A 69 -13.34 18.21 16.53
C LEU A 69 -14.22 17.61 15.42
N SER A 70 -15.38 17.06 15.76
CA SER A 70 -16.38 16.58 14.80
C SER A 70 -16.89 17.70 13.89
N ALA A 71 -17.21 18.87 14.44
CA ALA A 71 -17.68 20.02 13.67
C ALA A 71 -16.64 20.52 12.65
N ARG A 72 -15.35 20.39 12.97
CA ARG A 72 -14.23 20.66 12.04
C ARG A 72 -14.00 19.54 11.01
N ARG A 73 -14.93 18.60 10.89
CA ARG A 73 -14.91 17.44 9.98
C ARG A 73 -13.64 16.61 10.14
N ARG A 74 -13.11 16.49 11.37
CA ARG A 74 -12.01 15.56 11.66
C ARG A 74 -12.51 14.13 11.46
N ASP A 75 -11.59 13.25 11.05
CA ASP A 75 -11.93 11.84 10.89
C ASP A 75 -12.37 11.24 12.22
N VAL A 76 -13.38 10.36 12.19
CA VAL A 76 -13.98 9.72 13.37
C VAL A 76 -12.91 9.12 14.28
N TRP A 77 -11.93 8.42 13.69
CA TRP A 77 -10.85 7.80 14.46
C TRP A 77 -9.96 8.85 15.12
N THR A 78 -9.72 9.99 14.48
CA THR A 78 -8.91 11.08 15.08
C THR A 78 -9.63 11.67 16.29
N VAL A 79 -10.95 11.84 16.22
CA VAL A 79 -11.75 12.32 17.35
C VAL A 79 -11.73 11.30 18.49
N GLU A 80 -12.03 10.04 18.19
CA GLU A 80 -12.01 8.94 19.19
C GLU A 80 -10.62 8.80 19.82
N TYR A 81 -9.55 8.81 19.02
CA TYR A 81 -8.17 8.67 19.48
C TYR A 81 -7.75 9.82 20.39
N ALA A 82 -8.07 11.07 20.03
CA ALA A 82 -7.79 12.22 20.89
C ALA A 82 -8.47 12.07 22.25
N VAL A 83 -9.76 11.74 22.28
CA VAL A 83 -10.51 11.51 23.52
C VAL A 83 -9.91 10.35 24.33
N ARG A 84 -9.53 9.24 23.68
CA ARG A 84 -8.90 8.07 24.31
C ARG A 84 -7.57 8.40 24.96
N ILE A 85 -6.69 9.09 24.24
CA ILE A 85 -5.36 9.47 24.76
C ILE A 85 -5.51 10.40 25.95
N LEU A 86 -6.35 11.43 25.86
CA LEU A 86 -6.58 12.36 26.95
C LEU A 86 -7.17 11.65 28.17
N ASN A 87 -8.23 10.85 27.98
CA ASN A 87 -8.84 10.08 29.06
C ASN A 87 -7.85 9.13 29.74
N ALA A 88 -7.11 8.36 28.95
CA ALA A 88 -6.15 7.39 29.47
C ALA A 88 -5.00 8.05 30.23
N ARG A 89 -4.64 9.30 29.91
CA ARG A 89 -3.59 10.04 30.61
C ARG A 89 -4.12 10.77 31.83
N PHE A 90 -5.26 11.43 31.75
CA PHE A 90 -5.88 12.00 32.95
C PHE A 90 -6.17 10.93 34.00
N SER A 91 -6.59 9.72 33.60
CA SER A 91 -6.79 8.59 34.52
C SER A 91 -5.54 8.17 35.30
N VAL A 92 -4.35 8.53 34.83
CA VAL A 92 -3.07 8.20 35.48
C VAL A 92 -2.48 9.42 36.18
N ILE A 93 -2.58 10.59 35.54
CA ILE A 93 -2.04 11.86 36.03
C ILE A 93 -2.83 12.38 37.24
N PHE A 94 -4.17 12.33 37.21
CA PHE A 94 -5.00 12.87 38.29
C PHE A 94 -4.73 12.15 39.62
N PRO A 95 -4.76 10.81 39.70
CA PRO A 95 -4.38 10.11 40.93
C PRO A 95 -2.94 10.38 41.36
N ALA A 96 -2.00 10.50 40.42
CA ALA A 96 -0.59 10.74 40.74
C ALA A 96 -0.32 12.11 41.39
N PHE A 97 -1.13 13.12 41.04
CA PHE A 97 -1.07 14.46 41.64
C PHE A 97 -2.14 14.70 42.72
N GLY A 98 -2.99 13.71 43.02
CA GLY A 98 -4.07 13.83 43.99
C GLY A 98 -5.24 14.71 43.55
N LEU A 99 -5.38 15.02 42.26
CA LEU A 99 -6.38 15.94 41.72
C LEU A 99 -7.78 15.29 41.71
N GLN A 100 -8.77 16.02 42.19
CA GLN A 100 -10.18 15.57 42.24
C GLN A 100 -11.05 16.26 41.20
N THR A 101 -10.74 17.51 40.83
CA THR A 101 -11.54 18.30 39.88
C THR A 101 -10.68 18.88 38.76
N MET A 102 -11.33 19.33 37.68
CA MET A 102 -10.63 19.99 36.57
C MET A 102 -10.15 21.40 36.91
N ASP A 103 -10.76 22.07 37.89
CA ASP A 103 -10.32 23.41 38.35
C ASP A 103 -8.93 23.38 38.98
N GLU A 104 -8.54 22.21 39.53
CA GLU A 104 -7.22 21.99 40.11
C GLU A 104 -6.15 21.77 39.03
N TRP A 105 -6.53 21.48 37.78
CA TRP A 105 -5.60 21.17 36.70
C TRP A 105 -4.86 22.42 36.18
N LYS A 106 -3.72 22.71 36.79
CA LYS A 106 -2.78 23.75 36.36
C LYS A 106 -1.77 23.20 35.35
N VAL A 107 -2.12 23.28 34.07
CA VAL A 107 -1.35 22.63 32.99
C VAL A 107 0.13 23.02 32.94
N ASP A 108 0.46 24.30 33.13
CA ASP A 108 1.84 24.79 33.09
C ASP A 108 2.68 24.31 34.28
N HIS A 109 2.04 23.83 35.35
CA HIS A 109 2.73 23.26 36.50
C HIS A 109 2.88 21.73 36.38
N TYR A 110 1.79 21.01 36.12
CA TYR A 110 1.80 19.54 36.16
C TYR A 110 2.32 18.88 34.89
N LEU A 111 2.09 19.48 33.72
CA LEU A 111 2.48 18.87 32.45
C LEU A 111 4.01 18.74 32.31
N PRO A 112 4.84 19.74 32.68
CA PRO A 112 6.30 19.60 32.64
C PRO A 112 6.83 18.49 33.55
N LEU A 113 6.29 18.35 34.76
CA LEU A 113 6.69 17.31 35.72
C LEU A 113 6.44 15.90 35.14
N TYR A 114 5.27 15.70 34.52
CA TYR A 114 4.97 14.46 33.81
C TYR A 114 5.91 14.22 32.61
N LEU A 115 6.20 15.26 31.82
CA LEU A 115 7.09 15.14 30.65
C LEU A 115 8.55 14.85 31.01
N LYS A 116 9.01 15.32 32.16
CA LYS A 116 10.36 15.08 32.71
C LYS A 116 10.52 13.73 33.40
N GLU A 117 9.49 12.89 33.40
CA GLU A 117 9.48 11.57 34.05
C GLU A 117 9.56 11.63 35.59
N GLU A 118 9.36 12.81 36.18
CA GLU A 118 9.34 13.02 37.64
C GLU A 118 8.09 12.39 38.27
N VAL A 119 7.04 12.20 37.47
CA VAL A 119 5.77 11.58 37.87
C VAL A 119 5.36 10.54 36.85
N VAL A 120 4.93 9.36 37.32
CA VAL A 120 4.54 8.20 36.48
C VAL A 120 5.71 7.77 35.58
N PRO A 121 6.86 7.34 36.13
CA PRO A 121 8.05 6.98 35.35
C PRO A 121 7.82 5.81 34.40
N GLN A 122 6.86 4.93 34.68
CA GLN A 122 6.53 3.73 33.89
C GLN A 122 6.02 4.03 32.47
N ASP A 123 5.55 5.25 32.20
CA ASP A 123 5.16 5.60 30.84
C ASP A 123 6.39 5.70 29.91
N SER A 124 6.20 5.41 28.63
CA SER A 124 7.26 5.59 27.64
C SER A 124 7.37 7.05 27.19
N LYS A 125 8.54 7.45 26.69
CA LYS A 125 8.73 8.76 26.02
C LYS A 125 7.71 8.99 24.90
N ASN A 126 7.41 7.95 24.10
CA ASN A 126 6.40 8.04 23.04
C ASN A 126 5.00 8.34 23.57
N THR A 127 4.63 7.73 24.70
CA THR A 127 3.35 7.99 25.38
C THR A 127 3.24 9.45 25.83
N ARG A 128 4.29 9.97 26.46
CA ARG A 128 4.37 11.37 26.92
C ARG A 128 4.27 12.37 25.77
N GLN A 129 4.99 12.12 24.68
CA GLN A 129 4.95 12.98 23.49
C GLN A 129 3.61 12.92 22.75
N SER A 130 2.97 11.74 22.66
CA SER A 130 1.62 11.64 22.08
C SER A 130 0.62 12.45 22.90
N PHE A 131 0.68 12.36 24.24
CA PHE A 131 -0.19 13.14 25.12
C PHE A 131 -0.02 14.64 24.94
N LEU A 132 1.21 15.15 24.99
CA LEU A 132 1.49 16.58 24.79
C LEU A 132 0.94 17.08 23.46
N ARG A 133 1.15 16.32 22.37
CA ARG A 133 0.66 16.64 21.03
C ARG A 133 -0.86 16.73 21.01
N ASP A 134 -1.53 15.69 21.51
CA ASP A 134 -2.98 15.56 21.39
C ASP A 134 -3.70 16.56 22.32
N TYR A 135 -3.14 16.81 23.52
CA TYR A 135 -3.57 17.88 24.41
C TYR A 135 -3.44 19.25 23.75
N THR A 136 -2.24 19.62 23.30
CA THR A 136 -1.97 20.93 22.71
C THR A 136 -2.85 21.20 21.49
N ASN A 137 -3.06 20.19 20.64
CA ASN A 137 -3.92 20.32 19.47
C ASN A 137 -5.40 20.47 19.85
N ALA A 138 -5.89 19.66 20.80
CA ALA A 138 -7.28 19.73 21.23
C ALA A 138 -7.59 21.08 21.89
N THR A 139 -6.77 21.52 22.84
CA THR A 139 -7.01 22.78 23.58
C THR A 139 -6.95 24.00 22.66
N LYS A 140 -6.00 24.05 21.72
CA LYS A 140 -5.95 25.13 20.71
C LYS A 140 -7.21 25.16 19.82
N LEU A 141 -7.71 23.99 19.41
CA LEU A 141 -8.89 23.93 18.53
C LEU A 141 -10.18 24.34 19.25
N VAL A 142 -10.32 23.97 20.53
CA VAL A 142 -11.45 24.38 21.38
C VAL A 142 -11.35 25.85 21.75
N SER A 143 -10.16 26.34 22.17
CA SER A 143 -9.94 27.76 22.45
C SER A 143 -10.23 28.65 21.24
N ASN A 144 -9.79 28.24 20.05
CA ASN A 144 -10.12 28.95 18.81
C ASN A 144 -11.62 28.90 18.49
N TRP A 145 -12.33 27.82 18.84
CA TRP A 145 -13.79 27.74 18.68
C TRP A 145 -14.50 28.68 19.65
N LEU A 146 -14.11 28.70 20.93
CA LEU A 146 -14.64 29.60 21.95
C LEU A 146 -14.51 31.07 21.51
N ALA A 147 -13.35 31.45 20.97
CA ALA A 147 -13.11 32.79 20.44
C ALA A 147 -14.02 33.18 19.25
N THR A 148 -14.67 32.22 18.58
CA THR A 148 -15.62 32.50 17.49
C THR A 148 -17.06 32.71 17.96
N LEU A 149 -17.34 32.52 19.26
CA LEU A 149 -18.67 32.68 19.84
C LEU A 149 -18.90 34.13 20.33
N PRO A 150 -20.14 34.60 20.43
CA PRO A 150 -20.47 35.86 21.10
C PRO A 150 -20.07 35.84 22.58
N SER A 151 -19.79 37.00 23.17
CA SER A 151 -19.31 37.12 24.55
C SER A 151 -20.20 36.44 25.60
N ALA A 152 -21.52 36.45 25.40
CA ALA A 152 -22.47 35.78 26.30
C ALA A 152 -22.28 34.26 26.29
N GLU A 153 -22.07 33.65 25.12
CA GLU A 153 -21.80 32.22 25.00
C GLU A 153 -20.39 31.88 25.49
N GLN A 154 -19.40 32.76 25.28
CA GLN A 154 -18.04 32.54 25.79
C GLN A 154 -18.02 32.34 27.31
N GLN A 155 -18.80 33.12 28.06
CA GLN A 155 -18.90 32.99 29.52
C GLN A 155 -19.50 31.66 29.97
N ILE A 156 -20.45 31.11 29.21
CA ILE A 156 -21.04 29.80 29.48
C ILE A 156 -19.98 28.70 29.29
N TYR A 157 -19.30 28.72 28.14
CA TYR A 157 -18.43 27.62 27.74
C TYR A 157 -17.01 27.67 28.33
N GLN A 158 -16.55 28.82 28.86
CA GLN A 158 -15.17 28.96 29.34
C GLN A 158 -14.77 27.90 30.37
N HIS A 159 -15.70 27.50 31.25
CA HIS A 159 -15.45 26.55 32.34
C HIS A 159 -15.28 25.11 31.85
N PHE A 160 -15.67 24.80 30.61
CA PHE A 160 -15.50 23.49 29.99
C PHE A 160 -14.25 23.41 29.09
N VAL A 161 -13.56 24.54 28.87
CA VAL A 161 -12.38 24.60 28.00
C VAL A 161 -11.12 24.28 28.80
N LEU A 162 -10.39 23.26 28.36
CA LEU A 162 -9.08 22.93 28.92
C LEU A 162 -8.06 24.07 28.70
N PRO A 163 -7.21 24.38 29.70
CA PRO A 163 -6.22 25.45 29.59
C PRO A 163 -5.17 25.14 28.51
N VAL A 164 -4.84 26.15 27.71
CA VAL A 164 -3.80 26.07 26.68
C VAL A 164 -2.43 26.12 27.35
N VAL A 165 -1.54 25.18 26.99
CA VAL A 165 -0.17 25.13 27.49
C VAL A 165 0.62 26.34 27.01
N ASN A 166 1.36 27.00 27.91
CA ASN A 166 2.35 28.00 27.53
C ASN A 166 3.50 27.33 26.75
N PRO A 167 3.75 27.69 25.48
CA PRO A 167 4.80 27.08 24.67
C PRO A 167 6.19 27.13 25.31
N LEU A 168 6.51 28.19 26.04
CA LEU A 168 7.82 28.38 26.68
C LEU A 168 8.10 27.33 27.77
N VAL A 169 7.05 26.83 28.41
CA VAL A 169 7.13 25.87 29.52
C VAL A 169 7.41 24.44 29.04
N VAL A 170 7.08 24.16 27.77
CA VAL A 170 7.30 22.85 27.12
C VAL A 170 8.39 22.90 26.02
N GLU A 171 9.01 24.06 25.84
CA GLU A 171 10.15 24.25 24.95
C GLU A 171 11.34 23.43 25.43
N GLY A 172 12.04 22.73 24.52
CA GLY A 172 13.11 21.78 24.86
C GLY A 172 12.66 20.41 25.39
N LEU A 173 11.45 20.28 25.94
CA LEU A 173 10.84 18.99 26.31
C LEU A 173 10.16 18.30 25.12
N ASN A 174 9.83 19.07 24.09
CA ASN A 174 9.22 18.61 22.85
C ASN A 174 10.29 18.23 21.80
N ARG A 175 10.81 16.99 21.86
CA ARG A 175 11.78 16.45 20.88
C ARG A 175 11.15 16.03 19.54
N LYS A 176 9.89 16.40 19.31
CA LYS A 176 9.15 16.02 18.10
C LYS A 176 9.81 16.55 16.83
N LYS A 177 10.33 17.78 16.83
CA LYS A 177 10.98 18.36 15.63
C LYS A 177 12.21 17.54 15.22
N GLU A 178 13.05 17.16 16.17
CA GLU A 178 14.23 16.30 15.94
C GLU A 178 13.81 14.92 15.43
N LEU A 179 12.83 14.27 16.09
CA LEU A 179 12.32 12.98 15.66
C LEU A 179 11.68 13.04 14.26
N GLU A 180 10.92 14.09 13.96
CA GLU A 180 10.32 14.30 12.63
C GLU A 180 11.39 14.54 11.57
N GLN A 181 12.45 15.29 11.87
CA GLN A 181 13.59 15.50 10.97
C GLN A 181 14.37 14.20 10.73
N GLN A 182 14.68 13.43 11.79
CA GLN A 182 15.34 12.12 11.67
C GLN A 182 14.51 11.15 10.82
N GLN A 183 13.20 11.07 11.09
CA GLN A 183 12.29 10.23 10.30
C GLN A 183 12.16 10.70 8.85
N ARG A 184 12.22 12.02 8.60
CA ARG A 184 12.26 12.57 7.25
C ARG A 184 13.54 12.11 6.56
N GLN A 185 14.70 12.41 7.14
CA GLN A 185 16.00 12.07 6.58
C GLN A 185 16.10 10.58 6.27
N HIS A 186 15.72 9.72 7.22
CA HIS A 186 15.68 8.27 7.02
C HIS A 186 14.83 7.88 5.79
N ARG A 187 13.62 8.43 5.65
CA ARG A 187 12.77 8.16 4.47
C ARG A 187 13.40 8.65 3.17
N LYS A 188 14.13 9.77 3.18
CA LYS A 188 14.81 10.28 1.98
C LYS A 188 15.92 9.32 1.58
N THR A 189 16.75 8.88 2.51
CA THR A 189 17.81 7.90 2.21
C THR A 189 17.24 6.56 1.72
N GLU A 190 16.15 6.07 2.32
CA GLU A 190 15.43 4.88 1.82
C GLU A 190 14.86 5.10 0.41
N THR A 191 14.36 6.31 0.12
CA THR A 191 13.75 6.66 -1.17
C THR A 191 14.80 6.70 -2.27
N GLU A 192 15.93 7.36 -2.02
CA GLU A 192 17.06 7.48 -2.95
C GLU A 192 17.60 6.12 -3.37
N ALA A 193 17.60 5.13 -2.46
CA ALA A 193 18.02 3.77 -2.76
C ALA A 193 17.10 3.03 -3.76
N ILE A 194 15.84 3.46 -3.91
CA ILE A 194 14.84 2.74 -4.72
C ILE A 194 14.58 3.43 -6.05
N VAL A 195 14.62 4.78 -6.10
CA VAL A 195 14.29 5.57 -7.29
C VAL A 195 14.96 5.05 -8.58
N PRO A 196 16.27 4.69 -8.60
CA PRO A 196 16.93 4.18 -9.81
C PRO A 196 16.37 2.84 -10.33
N HIS A 197 15.69 2.08 -9.47
CA HIS A 197 15.23 0.72 -9.75
C HIS A 197 13.72 0.63 -10.00
N PHE A 198 13.02 1.76 -10.13
CA PHE A 198 11.56 1.79 -10.31
C PHE A 198 11.04 0.98 -11.50
N VAL A 199 11.73 1.06 -12.64
CA VAL A 199 11.38 0.29 -13.84
C VAL A 199 11.67 -1.20 -13.63
N ALA A 200 12.83 -1.53 -13.06
CA ALA A 200 13.22 -2.90 -12.76
C ALA A 200 12.26 -3.59 -11.77
N LEU A 201 11.78 -2.85 -10.76
CA LEU A 201 10.77 -3.34 -9.81
C LEU A 201 9.48 -3.79 -10.49
N ARG A 202 8.98 -2.97 -11.43
CA ARG A 202 7.78 -3.31 -12.21
C ARG A 202 8.05 -4.52 -13.09
N ALA A 203 9.14 -4.51 -13.85
CA ALA A 203 9.50 -5.61 -14.75
C ALA A 203 9.66 -6.95 -14.03
N GLU A 204 10.43 -6.99 -12.94
CA GLU A 204 10.66 -8.20 -12.14
C GLU A 204 9.36 -8.76 -11.56
N SER A 205 8.47 -7.87 -11.09
CA SER A 205 7.15 -8.28 -10.59
C SER A 205 6.29 -8.92 -11.68
N HIS A 206 6.38 -8.43 -12.92
CA HIS A 206 5.71 -9.07 -14.06
C HIS A 206 6.32 -10.43 -14.39
N PHE A 207 7.66 -10.56 -14.42
CA PHE A 207 8.32 -11.84 -14.70
C PHE A 207 7.96 -12.91 -13.67
N ARG A 208 7.97 -12.55 -12.38
CA ARG A 208 7.58 -13.46 -11.28
C ARG A 208 6.11 -13.85 -11.35
N TYR A 209 5.23 -12.91 -11.63
CA TYR A 209 3.82 -13.20 -11.88
C TYR A 209 3.64 -14.18 -13.06
N ASN A 210 4.35 -13.96 -14.17
CA ASN A 210 4.30 -14.86 -15.32
C ASN A 210 4.86 -16.25 -14.99
N GLN A 211 5.91 -16.34 -14.16
CA GLN A 211 6.46 -17.61 -13.68
C GLN A 211 5.40 -18.41 -12.90
N LEU A 212 4.62 -17.75 -12.03
CA LEU A 212 3.49 -18.38 -11.32
C LEU A 212 2.33 -18.77 -12.24
N LEU A 213 2.03 -17.97 -13.28
CA LEU A 213 1.03 -18.36 -14.28
C LEU A 213 1.43 -19.64 -15.01
N ARG A 214 2.71 -19.77 -15.40
CA ARG A 214 3.22 -20.99 -16.02
C ARG A 214 3.19 -22.18 -15.07
N LEU A 215 3.52 -21.97 -13.80
CA LEU A 215 3.39 -23.00 -12.78
C LEU A 215 1.94 -23.48 -12.64
N ASP A 216 0.97 -22.55 -12.61
CA ASP A 216 -0.45 -22.90 -12.58
C ASP A 216 -0.88 -23.66 -13.83
N GLN A 217 -0.48 -23.22 -15.03
CA GLN A 217 -0.72 -23.96 -16.27
C GLN A 217 -0.12 -25.38 -16.21
N ALA A 218 1.11 -25.54 -15.73
CA ALA A 218 1.78 -26.82 -15.60
C ALA A 218 1.02 -27.73 -14.64
N TYR A 219 0.58 -27.16 -13.53
CA TYR A 219 -0.22 -27.85 -12.52
C TYR A 219 -1.57 -28.30 -13.10
N GLN A 220 -2.32 -27.43 -13.81
CA GLN A 220 -3.58 -27.81 -14.44
C GLN A 220 -3.40 -28.88 -15.53
N GLN A 221 -2.34 -28.80 -16.36
CA GLN A 221 -2.02 -29.84 -17.35
C GLN A 221 -1.75 -31.19 -16.67
N ALA A 222 -1.02 -31.19 -15.56
CA ALA A 222 -0.71 -32.41 -14.83
C ALA A 222 -1.95 -32.97 -14.09
N LEU A 223 -2.81 -32.11 -13.54
CA LEU A 223 -4.09 -32.51 -12.95
C LEU A 223 -4.99 -33.22 -13.98
N ALA A 224 -4.99 -32.78 -15.23
CA ALA A 224 -5.74 -33.44 -16.31
C ALA A 224 -5.21 -34.84 -16.67
N GLN A 225 -3.96 -35.17 -16.29
CA GLN A 225 -3.38 -36.51 -16.48
C GLN A 225 -3.59 -37.45 -15.28
N VAL A 226 -4.17 -36.97 -14.17
CA VAL A 226 -4.50 -37.82 -13.02
C VAL A 226 -5.67 -38.73 -13.38
N LEU A 227 -5.50 -40.04 -13.19
CA LEU A 227 -6.55 -41.02 -13.50
C LEU A 227 -7.77 -40.83 -12.59
N PRO A 228 -8.99 -41.16 -13.04
CA PRO A 228 -10.20 -41.03 -12.20
C PRO A 228 -10.12 -41.79 -10.88
N ASP A 229 -9.46 -42.95 -10.89
CA ASP A 229 -9.20 -43.78 -9.71
C ASP A 229 -7.97 -43.35 -8.90
N ARG A 230 -7.24 -42.34 -9.40
CA ARG A 230 -6.00 -41.79 -8.84
C ARG A 230 -4.87 -42.82 -8.65
N SER A 231 -4.91 -43.92 -9.39
CA SER A 231 -3.94 -45.01 -9.29
C SER A 231 -2.53 -44.63 -9.75
N ASN A 232 -2.40 -43.57 -10.54
CA ASN A 232 -1.12 -43.06 -11.02
C ASN A 232 -0.45 -42.04 -10.08
N LEU A 233 -0.92 -41.87 -8.84
CA LEU A 233 -0.26 -41.03 -7.84
C LEU A 233 0.87 -41.76 -7.09
N PRO A 234 2.02 -41.12 -6.80
CA PRO A 234 2.37 -39.75 -7.22
C PRO A 234 2.58 -39.64 -8.73
N LEU A 235 2.02 -38.59 -9.32
CA LEU A 235 2.26 -38.25 -10.72
C LEU A 235 3.48 -37.33 -10.79
N GLU A 236 4.55 -37.77 -11.44
CA GLU A 236 5.78 -37.00 -11.60
C GLU A 236 5.84 -36.31 -12.97
N PHE A 237 6.21 -35.03 -12.99
CA PHE A 237 6.37 -34.27 -14.22
C PHE A 237 7.43 -33.17 -14.07
N SER A 238 7.90 -32.64 -15.19
CA SER A 238 8.78 -31.47 -15.22
C SER A 238 8.44 -30.52 -16.37
N TYR A 239 8.88 -29.28 -16.29
CA TYR A 239 8.87 -28.36 -17.43
C TYR A 239 10.09 -27.44 -17.40
N ASP A 240 10.42 -26.85 -18.55
CA ASP A 240 11.60 -26.00 -18.70
C ASP A 240 11.24 -24.50 -18.55
N GLU A 241 12.01 -23.78 -17.74
CA GLU A 241 11.81 -22.37 -17.36
C GLU A 241 12.97 -21.49 -17.85
N GLY A 242 12.65 -20.25 -18.26
CA GLY A 242 13.60 -19.31 -18.88
C GLY A 242 13.37 -19.10 -20.38
N ASN A 243 14.02 -18.10 -20.95
CA ASN A 243 14.02 -17.84 -22.40
C ASN A 243 15.41 -17.35 -22.89
N PRO A 244 16.22 -18.21 -23.54
CA PRO A 244 16.00 -19.64 -23.76
C PRO A 244 15.89 -20.41 -22.42
N PRO A 245 15.31 -21.62 -22.39
CA PRO A 245 15.16 -22.36 -21.15
C PRO A 245 16.50 -22.60 -20.47
N GLN A 246 16.59 -22.20 -19.20
CA GLN A 246 17.83 -22.29 -18.41
C GLN A 246 17.75 -23.40 -17.35
N GLU A 247 16.54 -23.71 -16.88
CA GLU A 247 16.32 -24.65 -15.79
C GLU A 247 15.16 -25.58 -16.11
N ARG A 248 15.27 -26.83 -15.66
CA ARG A 248 14.18 -27.80 -15.62
C ARG A 248 13.66 -27.90 -14.19
N LEU A 249 12.37 -27.67 -14.03
CA LEU A 249 11.71 -27.69 -12.73
C LEU A 249 10.94 -29.01 -12.58
N HIS A 250 11.23 -29.76 -11.51
CA HIS A 250 10.68 -31.10 -11.26
C HIS A 250 9.62 -31.07 -10.17
N PHE A 251 8.50 -31.77 -10.41
CA PHE A 251 7.34 -31.75 -9.54
C PHE A 251 6.72 -33.14 -9.34
N ARG A 252 5.93 -33.25 -8.26
CA ARG A 252 5.07 -34.39 -7.97
C ARG A 252 3.69 -33.93 -7.53
N ILE A 253 2.66 -34.57 -8.07
CA ILE A 253 1.29 -34.42 -7.56
C ILE A 253 1.00 -35.58 -6.62
N TRP A 254 0.44 -35.22 -5.48
CA TRP A 254 0.01 -36.14 -4.44
C TRP A 254 -1.45 -35.88 -4.08
N ASP A 255 -2.06 -36.87 -3.44
CA ASP A 255 -3.18 -36.65 -2.53
C ASP A 255 -2.79 -37.16 -1.13
N ARG A 256 -3.65 -36.95 -0.14
CA ARG A 256 -3.31 -37.31 1.25
C ARG A 256 -3.13 -38.81 1.43
N ARG A 257 -3.88 -39.64 0.68
CA ARG A 257 -3.81 -41.10 0.76
C ARG A 257 -2.51 -41.60 0.14
N SER A 258 -2.25 -41.27 -1.12
CA SER A 258 -1.04 -41.66 -1.86
C SER A 258 0.23 -41.18 -1.15
N PHE A 259 0.21 -39.97 -0.57
CA PHE A 259 1.34 -39.46 0.20
C PHE A 259 1.64 -40.30 1.45
N VAL A 260 0.62 -40.59 2.26
CA VAL A 260 0.81 -41.36 3.52
C VAL A 260 1.13 -42.83 3.25
N LEU A 261 0.57 -43.40 2.17
CA LEU A 261 0.77 -44.80 1.79
C LEU A 261 2.03 -45.02 0.94
N HIS A 262 2.73 -43.96 0.54
CA HIS A 262 3.98 -44.09 -0.19
C HIS A 262 5.01 -44.88 0.64
N PRO A 263 5.79 -45.80 0.04
CA PRO A 263 6.74 -46.64 0.77
C PRO A 263 7.75 -45.83 1.61
N GLU A 264 8.16 -44.66 1.13
CA GLU A 264 9.12 -43.77 1.81
C GLU A 264 8.51 -43.06 3.03
N HIS A 265 7.20 -42.81 3.03
CA HIS A 265 6.51 -42.02 4.07
C HIS A 265 5.77 -42.89 5.08
N THR A 266 5.28 -44.07 4.66
CA THR A 266 4.43 -44.95 5.49
C THR A 266 5.04 -45.25 6.86
N LYS A 267 6.36 -45.47 6.90
CA LYS A 267 7.11 -45.76 8.13
C LYS A 267 7.20 -44.57 9.09
N GLN A 268 6.96 -43.34 8.61
CA GLN A 268 7.01 -42.09 9.36
C GLN A 268 5.64 -41.65 9.89
N TYR A 269 4.59 -42.45 9.64
CA TYR A 269 3.24 -42.26 10.15
C TYR A 269 2.87 -43.35 11.15
N ASN A 270 2.03 -43.01 12.12
CA ASN A 270 1.53 -44.00 13.07
C ASN A 270 0.56 -44.98 12.40
N ARG A 271 0.39 -46.17 12.99
CA ARG A 271 -0.48 -47.23 12.45
C ARG A 271 -1.93 -46.78 12.22
N LYS A 272 -2.44 -45.88 13.07
CA LYS A 272 -3.81 -45.35 12.94
C LYS A 272 -3.95 -44.50 11.68
N SER A 273 -3.05 -43.54 11.46
CA SER A 273 -3.02 -42.69 10.27
C SER A 273 -2.89 -43.51 8.98
N VAL A 274 -2.02 -44.52 8.97
CA VAL A 274 -1.88 -45.44 7.83
C VAL A 274 -3.17 -46.24 7.61
N GLY A 275 -3.77 -46.78 8.68
CA GLY A 275 -5.04 -47.50 8.60
C GLY A 275 -6.20 -46.64 8.10
N ASP A 276 -6.29 -45.39 8.58
CA ASP A 276 -7.32 -44.44 8.15
C ASP A 276 -7.11 -44.00 6.69
N ALA A 277 -5.85 -43.88 6.23
CA ALA A 277 -5.54 -43.61 4.83
C ALA A 277 -5.95 -44.78 3.92
N LYS A 278 -5.66 -46.03 4.31
CA LYS A 278 -6.09 -47.23 3.56
C LYS A 278 -7.61 -47.35 3.44
N ARG A 279 -8.34 -47.00 4.51
CA ARG A 279 -9.81 -47.06 4.55
C ARG A 279 -10.49 -45.81 3.99
N GLY A 280 -9.73 -44.75 3.67
CA GLY A 280 -10.30 -43.48 3.22
C GLY A 280 -11.20 -42.80 4.27
N GLN A 281 -10.78 -42.79 5.54
CA GLN A 281 -11.58 -42.26 6.65
C GLN A 281 -11.00 -40.97 7.24
N HIS A 282 -11.82 -40.24 8.00
CA HIS A 282 -11.42 -39.07 8.79
C HIS A 282 -10.82 -37.92 7.95
N GLN A 283 -9.50 -37.73 8.01
CA GLN A 283 -8.79 -36.69 7.24
C GLN A 283 -8.39 -37.15 5.83
N TYR A 284 -8.65 -38.42 5.53
CA TYR A 284 -8.37 -39.06 4.26
C TYR A 284 -9.64 -39.41 3.49
N SER A 285 -10.83 -38.93 3.90
CA SER A 285 -12.07 -39.14 3.13
C SER A 285 -12.03 -38.40 1.79
N ASP A 286 -12.86 -38.81 0.83
CA ASP A 286 -12.83 -38.24 -0.53
C ASP A 286 -13.08 -36.74 -0.54
N GLU A 287 -13.94 -36.24 0.36
CA GLU A 287 -14.23 -34.80 0.49
C GLU A 287 -13.01 -33.99 0.94
N ARG A 288 -12.08 -34.62 1.67
CA ARG A 288 -10.90 -33.97 2.26
C ARG A 288 -9.59 -34.35 1.57
N ASN A 289 -9.64 -35.28 0.62
CA ASN A 289 -8.47 -35.83 -0.07
C ASN A 289 -8.16 -34.98 -1.31
N HIS A 290 -7.78 -33.72 -1.10
CA HIS A 290 -7.42 -32.81 -2.17
C HIS A 290 -6.04 -33.14 -2.74
N LEU A 291 -5.87 -32.86 -4.04
CA LEU A 291 -4.59 -32.95 -4.73
C LEU A 291 -3.70 -31.75 -4.35
N PHE A 292 -2.39 -31.98 -4.28
CA PHE A 292 -1.41 -30.94 -3.98
C PHE A 292 -0.08 -31.18 -4.68
N LEU A 293 0.63 -30.08 -4.93
CA LEU A 293 1.88 -30.05 -5.66
C LEU A 293 3.08 -29.99 -4.73
N GLU A 294 4.03 -30.90 -4.93
CA GLU A 294 5.39 -30.84 -4.40
C GLU A 294 6.34 -30.33 -5.50
N PHE A 295 7.07 -29.26 -5.24
CA PHE A 295 8.27 -28.90 -6.00
C PHE A 295 9.46 -29.67 -5.42
N VAL A 296 10.06 -30.55 -6.24
CA VAL A 296 11.10 -31.48 -5.79
C VAL A 296 12.47 -30.82 -5.85
N ASN A 297 12.85 -30.30 -7.02
CA ASN A 297 14.08 -29.57 -7.25
C ASN A 297 14.06 -28.84 -8.60
N ALA A 298 15.01 -27.94 -8.79
CA ALA A 298 15.39 -27.40 -10.09
C ALA A 298 16.70 -28.05 -10.55
N GLU A 299 16.85 -28.21 -11.86
CA GLU A 299 18.02 -28.73 -12.54
C GLU A 299 18.48 -27.70 -13.57
N ARG A 300 19.77 -27.36 -13.57
CA ARG A 300 20.33 -26.44 -14.56
C ARG A 300 20.49 -27.17 -15.89
N LEU A 301 19.99 -26.57 -16.99
CA LEU A 301 20.14 -27.14 -18.34
C LEU A 301 21.49 -26.79 -18.97
N GLU A 302 22.03 -25.61 -18.66
CA GLU A 302 23.33 -25.14 -19.15
C GLU A 302 24.16 -24.45 -18.05
N GLY A 303 25.46 -24.80 -18.00
CA GLY A 303 26.44 -24.26 -17.06
C GLY A 303 26.60 -25.05 -15.76
N GLU A 304 27.66 -24.75 -14.99
CA GLU A 304 27.97 -25.39 -13.69
C GLU A 304 27.40 -24.62 -12.48
N ALA A 305 26.72 -23.50 -12.71
CA ALA A 305 26.11 -22.71 -11.64
C ALA A 305 24.98 -23.51 -10.95
N PRO A 306 24.78 -23.33 -9.63
CA PRO A 306 23.68 -23.97 -8.92
C PRO A 306 22.34 -23.48 -9.48
N PRO A 307 21.31 -24.35 -9.51
CA PRO A 307 19.98 -23.97 -9.97
C PRO A 307 19.32 -22.98 -9.00
N GLU A 308 18.64 -21.97 -9.53
CA GLU A 308 17.99 -20.90 -8.78
C GLU A 308 16.59 -21.34 -8.29
N GLY A 309 15.80 -21.97 -9.16
CA GLY A 309 14.42 -22.35 -8.85
C GLY A 309 13.49 -21.15 -8.68
N PHE A 310 12.48 -21.27 -7.80
CA PHE A 310 11.56 -20.17 -7.52
C PHE A 310 12.05 -19.30 -6.37
N TRP A 311 11.87 -17.98 -6.50
CA TRP A 311 12.23 -16.98 -5.50
C TRP A 311 11.56 -17.18 -4.12
N PHE A 312 10.43 -17.90 -4.06
CA PHE A 312 9.69 -18.13 -2.82
C PHE A 312 10.08 -19.42 -2.08
N THR A 313 10.95 -20.25 -2.65
CA THR A 313 11.28 -21.58 -2.10
C THR A 313 11.79 -21.51 -0.67
N GLU A 314 12.68 -20.56 -0.38
CA GLU A 314 13.22 -20.32 0.96
C GLU A 314 12.12 -19.91 1.97
N LEU A 315 11.19 -19.03 1.55
CA LEU A 315 10.06 -18.60 2.39
C LEU A 315 9.17 -19.77 2.81
N VAL A 316 8.94 -20.72 1.90
CA VAL A 316 8.14 -21.93 2.16
C VAL A 316 8.89 -22.87 3.09
N ALA A 317 10.17 -23.14 2.80
CA ALA A 317 11.01 -24.05 3.56
C ALA A 317 11.17 -23.60 5.03
N LEU A 318 11.41 -22.30 5.25
CA LEU A 318 11.47 -21.72 6.59
C LEU A 318 10.09 -21.59 7.24
N GLY A 319 9.02 -21.68 6.46
CA GLY A 319 7.65 -21.57 6.92
C GLY A 319 7.29 -20.15 7.37
N LEU A 320 7.70 -19.15 6.61
CA LEU A 320 7.50 -17.73 6.91
C LEU A 320 6.19 -17.17 6.37
N LEU A 321 5.50 -17.93 5.52
CA LEU A 321 4.21 -17.55 4.96
C LEU A 321 3.07 -17.85 5.96
N GLY A 322 2.27 -16.83 6.26
CA GLY A 322 1.15 -16.89 7.21
C GLY A 322 1.51 -16.82 8.69
N LEU A 323 0.52 -17.09 9.54
CA LEU A 323 0.67 -17.15 11.00
C LEU A 323 1.21 -18.51 11.45
N LYS A 324 2.52 -18.61 11.69
CA LYS A 324 3.14 -19.80 12.31
C LYS A 324 3.55 -19.55 13.77
N ALA A 325 3.93 -20.65 14.44
CA ALA A 325 4.22 -20.73 15.87
C ALA A 325 5.00 -19.53 16.38
N ARG A 326 4.41 -18.84 17.35
CA ARG A 326 4.94 -17.59 17.90
C ARG A 326 5.98 -17.82 18.98
N THR A 327 6.33 -19.04 19.37
CA THR A 327 7.21 -19.29 20.55
C THR A 327 8.20 -20.43 20.30
N GLY A 328 9.34 -20.40 21.00
CA GLY A 328 10.39 -21.41 20.95
C GLY A 328 11.56 -21.05 20.00
N ALA A 329 12.62 -21.87 20.02
CA ALA A 329 13.87 -21.64 19.29
C ALA A 329 13.68 -21.47 17.77
N LEU A 330 12.74 -22.21 17.17
CA LEU A 330 12.40 -22.07 15.75
C LEU A 330 11.77 -20.71 15.44
N ALA A 331 10.99 -20.14 16.37
CA ALA A 331 10.44 -18.81 16.20
C ALA A 331 11.55 -17.75 16.27
N GLU A 332 12.53 -17.91 17.18
CA GLU A 332 13.68 -17.00 17.28
C GLU A 332 14.55 -17.05 16.03
N ALA A 333 14.88 -18.25 15.51
CA ALA A 333 15.62 -18.39 14.26
C ALA A 333 14.90 -17.72 13.07
N ARG A 334 13.57 -17.85 12.99
CA ARG A 334 12.75 -17.16 11.98
C ARG A 334 12.79 -15.66 12.13
N GLN A 335 12.70 -15.14 13.35
CA GLN A 335 12.79 -13.69 13.59
C GLN A 335 14.18 -13.16 13.22
N ALA A 336 15.25 -13.86 13.61
CA ALA A 336 16.61 -13.51 13.23
C ALA A 336 16.80 -13.45 11.71
N TRP A 337 16.29 -14.46 11.00
CA TRP A 337 16.29 -14.45 9.52
C TRP A 337 15.50 -13.26 8.98
N LEU A 338 14.30 -12.98 9.49
CA LEU A 338 13.51 -11.83 9.02
C LEU A 338 14.23 -10.49 9.25
N HIS A 339 14.93 -10.33 10.38
CA HIS A 339 15.74 -9.15 10.66
C HIS A 339 16.96 -9.02 9.73
N GLN A 340 17.60 -10.13 9.36
CA GLN A 340 18.68 -10.13 8.36
C GLN A 340 18.21 -9.67 6.99
N TRP A 341 16.92 -9.82 6.69
CA TRP A 341 16.27 -9.31 5.48
C TRP A 341 15.66 -7.91 5.66
N GLY A 342 16.02 -7.19 6.73
CA GLY A 342 15.58 -5.83 7.01
C GLY A 342 14.13 -5.71 7.51
N TYR A 343 13.43 -6.82 7.74
CA TYR A 343 12.09 -6.76 8.32
C TYR A 343 12.18 -6.47 9.83
N GLY A 344 11.45 -5.45 10.29
CA GLY A 344 11.39 -5.06 11.71
C GLY A 344 12.66 -4.38 12.23
N GLU A 345 12.56 -3.76 13.41
CA GLU A 345 13.73 -3.22 14.12
C GLU A 345 14.38 -4.32 14.96
N ILE A 346 15.71 -4.45 14.89
CA ILE A 346 16.49 -5.46 15.62
C ILE A 346 16.28 -5.35 17.14
N THR A 347 15.99 -4.14 17.63
CA THR A 347 15.75 -3.83 19.05
C THR A 347 14.31 -4.03 19.50
N SER A 348 13.37 -4.33 18.58
CA SER A 348 11.96 -4.48 18.93
C SER A 348 11.69 -5.82 19.60
N THR A 349 10.91 -5.80 20.66
CA THR A 349 10.37 -7.01 21.30
C THR A 349 9.14 -7.56 20.59
N GLU A 350 8.57 -6.80 19.63
CA GLU A 350 7.43 -7.24 18.84
C GLU A 350 7.86 -8.22 17.75
N ARG A 351 7.25 -9.41 17.75
CA ARG A 351 7.47 -10.39 16.69
C ARG A 351 6.83 -9.93 15.38
N ILE A 352 7.61 -9.96 14.32
CA ILE A 352 7.22 -9.56 12.97
C ILE A 352 6.66 -10.75 12.18
N ALA A 353 5.63 -10.47 11.37
CA ALA A 353 5.00 -11.41 10.45
C ALA A 353 4.73 -10.69 9.11
N PRO A 354 5.78 -10.43 8.29
CA PRO A 354 5.65 -9.59 7.10
C PRO A 354 4.86 -10.22 5.96
N PHE A 355 4.70 -11.54 5.95
CA PHE A 355 3.96 -12.33 4.97
C PHE A 355 2.64 -12.89 5.52
N ASP A 356 2.12 -12.31 6.59
CA ASP A 356 0.80 -12.66 7.13
C ASP A 356 -0.27 -11.76 6.50
N ALA A 357 -1.05 -12.33 5.58
CA ALA A 357 -2.13 -11.60 4.93
C ALA A 357 -3.40 -11.49 5.80
N GLY A 358 -3.53 -12.27 6.87
CA GLY A 358 -4.74 -12.29 7.72
C GLY A 358 -6.01 -12.82 7.03
N ILE A 359 -5.90 -13.36 5.82
CA ILE A 359 -7.00 -13.93 5.04
C ILE A 359 -6.65 -15.39 4.73
N SER A 360 -7.55 -16.31 5.08
CA SER A 360 -7.42 -17.74 4.75
C SER A 360 -7.33 -17.91 3.23
N GLY A 361 -6.45 -18.81 2.75
CA GLY A 361 -6.28 -19.05 1.32
C GLY A 361 -5.50 -17.96 0.57
N LEU A 362 -4.86 -17.02 1.28
CA LEU A 362 -3.98 -16.02 0.66
C LEU A 362 -2.58 -16.17 1.25
N LEU A 363 -1.57 -16.42 0.39
CA LEU A 363 -0.20 -16.82 0.78
C LEU A 363 -0.09 -18.12 1.61
N THR A 364 -1.21 -18.72 1.96
CA THR A 364 -1.32 -19.92 2.78
C THR A 364 -2.41 -20.80 2.23
N TRP A 365 -2.31 -22.11 2.47
CA TRP A 365 -3.34 -23.07 2.08
C TRP A 365 -4.72 -22.64 2.61
N ALA A 366 -5.75 -22.71 1.76
CA ALA A 366 -7.10 -22.44 2.19
C ALA A 366 -7.56 -23.47 3.24
N ASP A 367 -8.06 -22.99 4.38
CA ASP A 367 -8.72 -23.85 5.35
C ASP A 367 -10.14 -24.19 4.88
N ASP A 368 -10.51 -25.47 4.91
CA ASP A 368 -11.89 -25.88 4.66
C ASP A 368 -12.77 -25.52 5.87
N THR A 369 -13.48 -24.41 5.73
CA THR A 369 -14.39 -23.89 6.75
C THR A 369 -15.60 -24.79 6.98
N SER A 370 -15.95 -25.67 6.03
CA SER A 370 -17.10 -26.56 6.15
C SER A 370 -16.84 -27.76 7.06
N THR A 371 -15.58 -28.20 7.17
CA THR A 371 -15.21 -29.39 7.93
C THR A 371 -14.47 -29.13 9.24
N GLY A 372 -14.17 -27.87 9.55
CA GLY A 372 -13.55 -27.45 10.81
C GLY A 372 -12.12 -27.95 11.02
N ARG A 373 -11.42 -28.42 9.97
CA ARG A 373 -10.01 -28.84 10.03
C ARG A 373 -9.17 -28.26 8.89
N SER A 374 -8.05 -27.65 9.29
CA SER A 374 -7.14 -26.89 8.45
C SER A 374 -6.30 -27.78 7.50
N ASN A 375 -6.34 -27.49 6.19
CA ASN A 375 -5.40 -28.03 5.19
C ASN A 375 -3.95 -27.69 5.59
N CYS A 376 -3.72 -26.49 6.14
CA CYS A 376 -2.41 -26.06 6.61
C CYS A 376 -1.78 -27.04 7.60
N ARG A 377 -2.57 -27.66 8.48
CA ARG A 377 -2.04 -28.60 9.48
C ARG A 377 -1.51 -29.88 8.86
N PHE A 378 -2.25 -30.47 7.91
CA PHE A 378 -1.76 -31.66 7.22
C PHE A 378 -0.50 -31.33 6.42
N MET A 379 -0.51 -30.22 5.67
CA MET A 379 0.65 -29.80 4.87
C MET A 379 1.88 -29.52 5.72
N ALA A 380 1.73 -28.85 6.87
CA ALA A 380 2.83 -28.57 7.77
C ALA A 380 3.46 -29.86 8.35
N GLU A 381 2.67 -30.91 8.57
CA GLU A 381 3.20 -32.22 8.99
C GLU A 381 3.82 -33.00 7.83
N ALA A 382 3.19 -32.98 6.66
CA ALA A 382 3.74 -33.61 5.46
C ALA A 382 5.10 -33.00 5.08
N GLN A 383 5.23 -31.67 5.17
CA GLN A 383 6.44 -30.93 4.81
C GLN A 383 7.68 -31.36 5.61
N LYS A 384 7.51 -31.90 6.82
CA LYS A 384 8.60 -32.41 7.66
C LYS A 384 9.19 -33.74 7.17
N ARG A 385 8.53 -34.39 6.20
CA ARG A 385 8.82 -35.77 5.76
C ARG A 385 9.43 -35.82 4.35
N VAL A 386 9.51 -34.68 3.68
CA VAL A 386 10.04 -34.52 2.33
C VAL A 386 11.15 -33.47 2.31
N LYS A 387 12.04 -33.55 1.32
CA LYS A 387 13.05 -32.53 1.04
C LYS A 387 12.52 -31.41 0.12
N GLY A 388 11.57 -31.74 -0.75
CA GLY A 388 10.90 -30.77 -1.60
C GLY A 388 9.99 -29.84 -0.80
N ILE A 389 9.32 -28.90 -1.47
CA ILE A 389 8.38 -27.96 -0.84
C ILE A 389 6.97 -28.13 -1.40
N PHE A 390 5.96 -28.03 -0.55
CA PHE A 390 4.57 -28.01 -1.00
C PHE A 390 4.14 -26.59 -1.37
N VAL A 391 3.63 -26.44 -2.60
CA VAL A 391 3.29 -25.14 -3.18
C VAL A 391 1.76 -24.98 -3.27
N PRO A 392 1.16 -24.01 -2.56
CA PRO A 392 -0.25 -23.64 -2.73
C PRO A 392 -0.40 -22.74 -3.96
N VAL A 393 -0.40 -23.38 -5.14
CA VAL A 393 -0.27 -22.72 -6.46
C VAL A 393 -1.29 -21.62 -6.65
N SER A 394 -2.58 -21.91 -6.41
CA SER A 394 -3.67 -20.95 -6.60
C SER A 394 -3.58 -19.78 -5.63
N GLU A 395 -3.21 -20.04 -4.37
CA GLU A 395 -3.09 -19.00 -3.34
C GLU A 395 -1.87 -18.10 -3.55
N PHE A 396 -0.78 -18.63 -4.13
CA PHE A 396 0.39 -17.83 -4.53
C PHE A 396 0.09 -16.99 -5.76
N LEU A 397 -0.61 -17.55 -6.75
CA LEU A 397 -1.02 -16.80 -7.94
C LEU A 397 -1.97 -15.65 -7.57
N ALA A 398 -2.94 -15.89 -6.68
CA ALA A 398 -3.81 -14.84 -6.17
C ALA A 398 -3.02 -13.73 -5.45
N ALA A 399 -2.08 -14.09 -4.57
CA ALA A 399 -1.24 -13.13 -3.88
C ALA A 399 -0.36 -12.32 -4.84
N ALA A 400 0.27 -12.97 -5.83
CA ALA A 400 1.06 -12.31 -6.86
C ALA A 400 0.20 -11.36 -7.72
N THR A 401 -1.04 -11.74 -8.03
CA THR A 401 -1.98 -10.91 -8.79
C THR A 401 -2.29 -9.59 -8.05
N PHE A 402 -2.64 -9.68 -6.76
CA PHE A 402 -2.86 -8.49 -5.93
C PHE A 402 -1.59 -7.66 -5.72
N GLY A 403 -0.46 -8.33 -5.51
CA GLY A 403 0.84 -7.68 -5.35
C GLY A 403 1.23 -6.88 -6.59
N LEU A 404 1.03 -7.45 -7.77
CA LEU A 404 1.35 -6.84 -9.07
C LEU A 404 0.46 -5.62 -9.34
N LEU A 405 -0.87 -5.76 -9.20
CA LEU A 405 -1.79 -4.63 -9.38
C LEU A 405 -1.49 -3.50 -8.37
N GLY A 406 -1.22 -3.86 -7.11
CA GLY A 406 -0.89 -2.90 -6.07
C GLY A 406 0.40 -2.14 -6.38
N LEU A 407 1.46 -2.85 -6.80
CA LEU A 407 2.73 -2.24 -7.17
C LEU A 407 2.60 -1.30 -8.37
N ASP A 408 1.94 -1.75 -9.44
CA ASP A 408 1.74 -0.95 -10.66
C ASP A 408 1.01 0.37 -10.34
N LEU A 409 -0.14 0.30 -9.67
CA LEU A 409 -0.92 1.50 -9.36
C LEU A 409 -0.19 2.45 -8.41
N LEU A 410 0.54 1.94 -7.41
CA LEU A 410 1.31 2.77 -6.49
C LEU A 410 2.48 3.49 -7.18
N THR A 411 3.11 2.86 -8.17
CA THR A 411 4.28 3.39 -8.88
C THR A 411 3.93 4.26 -10.08
N THR A 412 2.73 4.09 -10.69
CA THR A 412 2.29 4.88 -11.85
C THR A 412 1.46 6.10 -11.47
N THR A 413 0.64 6.00 -10.42
CA THR A 413 -0.26 7.10 -10.00
C THR A 413 0.23 7.85 -8.76
N GLY A 414 1.19 7.27 -8.03
CA GLY A 414 1.61 7.76 -6.73
C GLY A 414 0.51 7.70 -5.66
N MET A 415 -0.60 6.98 -5.85
CA MET A 415 -1.71 6.93 -4.89
C MET A 415 -1.29 6.35 -3.52
N ARG A 416 -2.08 6.61 -2.48
CA ARG A 416 -1.90 6.02 -1.14
C ARG A 416 -2.56 4.65 -1.05
N MET A 417 -2.10 3.83 -0.10
CA MET A 417 -2.74 2.54 0.22
C MET A 417 -4.25 2.66 0.48
N ASN A 418 -4.71 3.69 1.19
CA ASN A 418 -6.15 3.93 1.39
C ASN A 418 -6.91 4.16 0.08
N GLU A 419 -6.29 4.82 -0.90
CA GLU A 419 -6.89 5.06 -2.23
C GLU A 419 -6.92 3.74 -3.02
N LEU A 420 -5.81 2.98 -3.01
CA LEU A 420 -5.72 1.65 -3.63
C LEU A 420 -6.80 0.67 -3.14
N MET A 421 -7.01 0.61 -1.82
CA MET A 421 -8.01 -0.26 -1.19
C MET A 421 -9.46 0.00 -1.63
N GLN A 422 -9.77 1.19 -2.16
CA GLN A 422 -11.12 1.57 -2.59
C GLN A 422 -11.47 1.05 -4.00
N LEU A 423 -10.47 0.56 -4.75
CA LEU A 423 -10.64 0.15 -6.12
C LEU A 423 -11.71 -0.94 -6.24
N ASN A 424 -12.72 -0.70 -7.08
CA ASN A 424 -13.84 -1.58 -7.30
C ASN A 424 -14.36 -1.45 -8.73
N LEU A 425 -15.12 -2.42 -9.21
CA LEU A 425 -15.62 -2.46 -10.59
C LEU A 425 -16.90 -1.63 -10.81
N SER A 426 -17.28 -0.75 -9.89
CA SER A 426 -18.44 0.11 -10.14
C SER A 426 -18.17 1.14 -11.24
N PRO A 427 -19.18 1.53 -12.02
CA PRO A 427 -19.06 2.62 -12.99
C PRO A 427 -18.65 3.96 -12.35
N ASP A 428 -18.93 4.14 -11.07
CA ASP A 428 -18.55 5.34 -10.31
C ASP A 428 -17.07 5.36 -9.92
N CYS A 429 -16.42 4.19 -9.92
CA CYS A 429 -15.01 4.03 -9.55
C CYS A 429 -14.10 3.99 -10.78
N ILE A 430 -14.47 3.24 -11.83
CA ILE A 430 -13.69 3.14 -13.08
C ILE A 430 -14.47 3.82 -14.19
N ILE A 431 -13.97 4.97 -14.62
CA ILE A 431 -14.66 5.83 -15.58
C ILE A 431 -13.97 5.70 -16.93
N ARG A 432 -14.74 5.26 -17.92
CA ARG A 432 -14.33 5.24 -19.32
C ARG A 432 -14.65 6.60 -19.95
N LEU A 433 -13.62 7.34 -20.31
CA LEU A 433 -13.72 8.57 -21.09
C LEU A 433 -13.51 8.24 -22.57
N VAL A 434 -14.31 8.84 -23.44
CA VAL A 434 -14.20 8.68 -24.90
C VAL A 434 -14.10 10.05 -25.51
N ASP A 435 -13.00 10.30 -26.19
CA ASP A 435 -12.73 11.59 -26.82
C ASP A 435 -12.71 11.45 -28.33
N ALA A 436 -13.19 12.50 -28.99
CA ALA A 436 -13.07 12.62 -30.44
C ALA A 436 -11.60 12.63 -30.86
N PRO A 437 -11.27 12.08 -32.05
CA PRO A 437 -9.93 12.21 -32.60
C PRO A 437 -9.55 13.70 -32.74
N PRO A 438 -8.26 14.07 -32.56
CA PRO A 438 -7.84 15.44 -32.74
C PRO A 438 -8.11 15.92 -34.17
N PRO A 439 -8.61 17.16 -34.36
CA PRO A 439 -8.79 17.73 -35.70
C PRO A 439 -7.48 17.70 -36.49
N GLY A 440 -7.49 17.09 -37.67
CA GLY A 440 -6.33 16.98 -38.56
C GLY A 440 -5.34 15.87 -38.23
N SER A 441 -5.61 14.98 -37.27
CA SER A 441 -4.76 13.81 -37.03
C SER A 441 -4.89 12.77 -38.16
N HIS A 442 -3.79 12.10 -38.53
CA HIS A 442 -3.85 10.95 -39.46
C HIS A 442 -4.66 9.79 -38.88
N ASP A 443 -4.70 9.66 -37.55
CA ASP A 443 -5.49 8.65 -36.85
C ASP A 443 -6.84 9.25 -36.43
N GLN A 444 -7.91 8.73 -37.05
CA GLN A 444 -9.30 9.15 -36.82
C GLN A 444 -10.03 8.27 -35.79
N THR A 445 -9.33 7.37 -35.10
CA THR A 445 -9.98 6.52 -34.09
C THR A 445 -10.33 7.29 -32.82
N PRO A 446 -11.51 7.02 -32.21
CA PRO A 446 -11.87 7.60 -30.91
C PRO A 446 -10.90 7.16 -29.82
N ARG A 447 -10.49 8.10 -28.98
CA ARG A 447 -9.53 7.83 -27.90
C ARG A 447 -10.26 7.40 -26.65
N ILE A 448 -10.06 6.15 -26.24
CA ILE A 448 -10.64 5.57 -25.03
C ILE A 448 -9.64 5.70 -23.89
N ARG A 449 -10.08 6.23 -22.76
CA ARG A 449 -9.23 6.50 -21.60
C ARG A 449 -9.91 6.07 -20.31
N TYR A 450 -9.13 5.71 -19.30
CA TYR A 450 -9.66 5.23 -18.03
C TYR A 450 -9.16 6.07 -16.87
N VAL A 451 -10.08 6.39 -15.96
CA VAL A 451 -9.81 7.16 -14.75
C VAL A 451 -10.36 6.43 -13.55
N LEU A 452 -9.58 6.40 -12.48
CA LEU A 452 -10.03 5.93 -11.17
C LEU A 452 -10.53 7.10 -10.34
N ARG A 453 -11.78 7.02 -9.87
CA ARG A 453 -12.39 8.06 -9.04
C ARG A 453 -12.43 7.59 -7.58
N LEU A 454 -11.54 8.13 -6.75
CA LEU A 454 -11.25 7.64 -5.40
C LEU A 454 -11.30 8.77 -4.36
N LEU A 455 -11.54 8.45 -3.09
CA LEU A 455 -11.56 9.41 -1.99
C LEU A 455 -10.16 9.53 -1.33
N PRO A 456 -9.43 10.64 -1.51
CA PRO A 456 -8.06 10.76 -1.00
C PRO A 456 -7.98 10.69 0.53
N LYS A 457 -6.81 10.28 1.04
CA LYS A 457 -6.54 10.35 2.50
C LYS A 457 -6.51 11.81 2.95
N GLY A 458 -7.30 12.13 3.97
CA GLY A 458 -7.43 13.49 4.49
C GLY A 458 -8.52 14.32 3.81
N GLU A 459 -9.22 13.76 2.80
CA GLU A 459 -10.45 14.35 2.33
C GLU A 459 -11.52 14.29 3.44
N ARG A 460 -12.07 15.45 3.79
CA ARG A 460 -13.04 15.63 4.87
C ARG A 460 -14.47 15.64 4.34
N THR A 461 -14.67 16.05 3.09
CA THR A 461 -15.96 15.99 2.37
C THR A 461 -16.13 14.65 1.64
N SER A 462 -17.24 14.43 0.93
CA SER A 462 -17.45 13.25 0.08
C SER A 462 -16.93 13.44 -1.36
N THR A 463 -16.10 14.46 -1.61
CA THR A 463 -15.58 14.78 -2.94
C THR A 463 -14.59 13.71 -3.40
N LEU A 464 -14.89 13.07 -4.53
CA LEU A 464 -14.01 12.09 -5.15
C LEU A 464 -13.04 12.78 -6.11
N HIS A 465 -11.84 12.22 -6.25
CA HIS A 465 -10.76 12.75 -7.07
C HIS A 465 -10.35 11.73 -8.13
N ASN A 466 -9.94 12.23 -9.28
CA ASN A 466 -9.55 11.43 -10.43
C ASN A 466 -8.06 11.06 -10.37
N TYR A 467 -7.75 9.83 -10.73
CA TYR A 467 -6.40 9.30 -10.92
C TYR A 467 -6.34 8.67 -12.31
N GLY A 468 -5.54 9.22 -13.22
CA GLY A 468 -5.36 8.67 -14.56
C GLY A 468 -4.61 7.35 -14.51
N VAL A 469 -5.03 6.38 -15.33
CA VAL A 469 -4.38 5.07 -15.43
C VAL A 469 -4.11 4.71 -16.89
N GLY A 470 -2.97 4.06 -17.13
CA GLY A 470 -2.56 3.62 -18.46
C GLY A 470 -3.18 2.29 -18.88
N LYS A 471 -2.96 1.90 -20.15
CA LYS A 471 -3.42 0.62 -20.72
C LYS A 471 -2.95 -0.60 -19.89
N GLU A 472 -1.72 -0.58 -19.39
CA GLU A 472 -1.17 -1.69 -18.59
C GLU A 472 -1.91 -1.84 -17.25
N SER A 473 -2.17 -0.74 -16.54
CA SER A 473 -2.94 -0.76 -15.30
C SER A 473 -4.36 -1.29 -15.50
N VAL A 474 -5.01 -0.91 -16.61
CA VAL A 474 -6.34 -1.43 -16.98
C VAL A 474 -6.28 -2.94 -17.24
N ARG A 475 -5.26 -3.42 -17.96
CA ARG A 475 -5.02 -4.85 -18.21
C ARG A 475 -4.84 -5.63 -16.90
N LEU A 476 -4.12 -5.07 -15.92
CA LEU A 476 -3.93 -5.68 -14.60
C LEU A 476 -5.22 -5.68 -13.76
N ILE A 477 -6.04 -4.63 -13.87
CA ILE A 477 -7.39 -4.58 -13.28
C ILE A 477 -8.25 -5.71 -13.84
N GLU A 478 -8.29 -5.87 -15.17
CA GLU A 478 -9.05 -6.93 -15.84
C GLU A 478 -8.57 -8.33 -15.42
N LYS A 479 -7.26 -8.56 -15.36
CA LYS A 479 -6.68 -9.81 -14.86
C LYS A 479 -7.09 -10.11 -13.43
N THR A 480 -7.06 -9.10 -12.56
CA THR A 480 -7.46 -9.26 -11.15
C THR A 480 -8.93 -9.59 -11.06
N ALA A 481 -9.78 -8.92 -11.84
CA ALA A 481 -11.21 -9.25 -11.93
C ALA A 481 -11.43 -10.69 -12.43
N HIS A 482 -10.71 -11.11 -13.47
CA HIS A 482 -10.81 -12.46 -14.03
C HIS A 482 -10.39 -13.53 -13.01
N MET A 483 -9.27 -13.33 -12.31
CA MET A 483 -8.82 -14.22 -11.24
C MET A 483 -9.90 -14.38 -10.15
N LEU A 484 -10.57 -13.29 -9.77
CA LEU A 484 -11.69 -13.34 -8.83
C LEU A 484 -12.91 -14.06 -9.37
N CYS A 485 -13.26 -13.86 -10.66
CA CYS A 485 -14.35 -14.59 -11.29
C CYS A 485 -14.10 -16.11 -11.27
N VAL A 486 -12.87 -16.53 -11.58
CA VAL A 486 -12.46 -17.94 -11.51
C VAL A 486 -12.54 -18.45 -10.06
N HIS A 487 -11.98 -17.69 -9.11
CA HIS A 487 -12.00 -18.04 -7.68
C HIS A 487 -13.42 -18.23 -7.13
N TYR A 488 -14.33 -17.32 -7.46
CA TYR A 488 -15.72 -17.37 -7.03
C TYR A 488 -16.62 -18.24 -7.92
N LYS A 489 -16.07 -18.85 -8.98
CA LYS A 489 -16.78 -19.69 -9.95
C LYS A 489 -17.98 -18.98 -10.59
N LEU A 490 -17.79 -17.71 -10.91
CA LEU A 490 -18.83 -16.85 -11.50
C LEU A 490 -19.03 -17.18 -12.98
N GLN A 491 -20.29 -17.14 -13.41
CA GLN A 491 -20.63 -17.23 -14.82
C GLN A 491 -20.37 -15.90 -15.55
N PRO A 492 -20.18 -15.92 -16.87
CA PRO A 492 -20.06 -14.69 -17.66
C PRO A 492 -21.22 -13.72 -17.39
N GLY A 493 -20.90 -12.49 -16.99
CA GLY A 493 -21.87 -11.45 -16.67
C GLY A 493 -22.33 -11.40 -15.21
N GLU A 494 -21.99 -12.39 -14.37
CA GLU A 494 -22.25 -12.31 -12.93
C GLU A 494 -21.34 -11.29 -12.24
N PRO A 495 -21.88 -10.43 -11.36
CA PRO A 495 -21.09 -9.42 -10.68
C PRO A 495 -20.23 -10.03 -9.58
N LEU A 496 -19.05 -9.44 -9.33
CA LEU A 496 -18.25 -9.79 -8.16
C LEU A 496 -19.03 -9.60 -6.85
N PRO A 497 -18.78 -10.42 -5.82
CA PRO A 497 -19.42 -10.26 -4.52
C PRO A 497 -19.26 -8.86 -3.94
N ARG A 498 -20.36 -8.28 -3.45
CA ARG A 498 -20.35 -7.00 -2.75
C ARG A 498 -20.04 -7.23 -1.28
N ILE A 499 -18.83 -6.84 -0.87
CA ILE A 499 -18.34 -7.07 0.49
C ILE A 499 -18.16 -5.75 1.24
N SER A 500 -18.15 -5.83 2.57
CA SER A 500 -17.90 -4.66 3.41
C SER A 500 -16.43 -4.30 3.39
N PHE A 501 -16.12 -3.01 3.44
CA PHE A 501 -14.74 -2.53 3.61
C PHE A 501 -14.11 -3.09 4.90
N SER A 502 -12.80 -3.30 4.89
CA SER A 502 -12.05 -3.91 6.00
C SER A 502 -12.43 -3.33 7.37
N SER A 503 -12.78 -4.20 8.32
CA SER A 503 -13.27 -3.84 9.66
C SER A 503 -12.27 -3.01 10.48
N ASP A 504 -11.00 -3.24 10.22
CA ASP A 504 -9.89 -2.70 10.99
C ASP A 504 -9.43 -1.35 10.43
N HIS A 505 -9.96 -0.95 9.27
CA HIS A 505 -9.61 0.29 8.64
C HIS A 505 -10.36 1.48 9.29
N ALA A 506 -9.62 2.48 9.75
CA ALA A 506 -10.14 3.66 10.45
C ALA A 506 -11.27 4.37 9.68
N ARG A 507 -11.11 4.51 8.35
CA ARG A 507 -12.08 5.19 7.48
C ARG A 507 -13.20 4.30 6.95
N ARG A 508 -13.38 3.06 7.44
CA ARG A 508 -14.41 2.15 6.91
C ARG A 508 -15.82 2.72 6.91
N HIS A 509 -16.12 3.62 7.84
CA HIS A 509 -17.40 4.32 7.93
C HIS A 509 -17.73 5.19 6.70
N ARG A 510 -16.71 5.52 5.89
CA ARG A 510 -16.84 6.29 4.64
C ARG A 510 -17.17 5.44 3.43
N PHE A 511 -17.12 4.11 3.56
CA PHE A 511 -17.16 3.18 2.45
C PHE A 511 -18.26 2.13 2.69
N GLY A 512 -19.17 2.00 1.72
CA GLY A 512 -20.25 1.02 1.76
C GLY A 512 -19.83 -0.37 1.29
N LYS A 513 -20.81 -1.25 1.04
CA LYS A 513 -20.55 -2.53 0.38
C LYS A 513 -20.36 -2.31 -1.13
N ALA A 514 -19.26 -2.80 -1.68
CA ALA A 514 -18.94 -2.66 -3.10
C ALA A 514 -18.24 -3.92 -3.64
N PRO A 515 -18.23 -4.12 -4.98
CA PRO A 515 -17.47 -5.18 -5.63
C PRO A 515 -15.98 -4.79 -5.70
N TYR A 516 -15.32 -4.72 -4.54
CA TYR A 516 -13.91 -4.34 -4.44
C TYR A 516 -13.01 -5.30 -5.21
N LEU A 517 -11.97 -4.81 -5.87
CA LEU A 517 -10.97 -5.67 -6.52
C LEU A 517 -10.03 -6.30 -5.50
N PHE A 518 -9.70 -5.59 -4.43
CA PHE A 518 -8.94 -6.13 -3.32
C PHE A 518 -9.86 -6.90 -2.37
N GLN A 519 -10.41 -8.02 -2.85
CA GLN A 519 -11.20 -8.97 -2.07
C GLN A 519 -10.74 -10.40 -2.26
N TYR A 520 -10.86 -11.25 -1.24
CA TYR A 520 -10.63 -12.69 -1.36
C TYR A 520 -11.40 -13.44 -0.28
N ASN A 521 -11.98 -14.59 -0.62
CA ASN A 521 -12.83 -15.37 0.29
C ASN A 521 -13.91 -14.52 1.00
N HIS A 522 -14.57 -13.65 0.23
CA HIS A 522 -15.61 -12.72 0.70
C HIS A 522 -15.16 -11.72 1.78
N GLN A 523 -13.86 -11.47 1.90
CA GLN A 523 -13.28 -10.48 2.80
C GLN A 523 -12.49 -9.44 2.03
N HIS A 524 -12.50 -8.20 2.53
CA HIS A 524 -11.77 -7.08 1.93
C HIS A 524 -10.34 -7.12 2.44
N LEU A 525 -9.37 -7.01 1.53
CA LEU A 525 -7.96 -7.04 1.87
C LEU A 525 -7.59 -5.77 2.63
N SER A 526 -6.97 -5.94 3.79
CA SER A 526 -6.40 -4.84 4.58
C SER A 526 -5.12 -4.28 3.95
N ASP A 527 -4.65 -3.14 4.46
CA ASP A 527 -3.35 -2.59 4.11
C ASP A 527 -2.21 -3.59 4.38
N LYS A 528 -2.30 -4.35 5.48
CA LYS A 528 -1.39 -5.44 5.83
C LYS A 528 -1.45 -6.56 4.79
N ALA A 529 -2.63 -6.97 4.35
CA ALA A 529 -2.81 -8.03 3.36
C ALA A 529 -2.18 -7.67 2.01
N ILE A 530 -2.48 -6.49 1.48
CA ILE A 530 -1.91 -5.99 0.22
C ILE A 530 -0.39 -5.86 0.34
N THR A 531 0.10 -5.34 1.46
CA THR A 531 1.54 -5.23 1.73
C THR A 531 2.23 -6.59 1.78
N ALA A 532 1.60 -7.62 2.37
CA ALA A 532 2.14 -8.97 2.40
C ALA A 532 2.23 -9.58 0.99
N CYS A 533 1.21 -9.37 0.15
CA CYS A 533 1.22 -9.78 -1.25
C CYS A 533 2.35 -9.12 -2.05
N MET A 534 2.53 -7.80 -1.89
CA MET A 534 3.62 -7.07 -2.54
C MET A 534 5.00 -7.56 -2.07
N ARG A 535 5.17 -7.78 -0.76
CA ARG A 535 6.43 -8.29 -0.18
C ARG A 535 6.75 -9.69 -0.69
N PHE A 536 5.76 -10.56 -0.79
CA PHE A 536 5.93 -11.90 -1.37
C PHE A 536 6.43 -11.82 -2.82
N LEU A 537 5.82 -10.94 -3.63
CA LEU A 537 6.20 -10.78 -5.03
C LEU A 537 7.61 -10.19 -5.18
N LEU A 538 8.01 -9.28 -4.29
CA LEU A 538 9.29 -8.57 -4.33
C LEU A 538 10.39 -9.20 -3.46
N HIS A 539 10.13 -10.34 -2.82
CA HIS A 539 11.10 -10.96 -1.91
C HIS A 539 12.39 -11.35 -2.64
N GLY A 540 13.55 -11.14 -2.03
CA GLY A 540 14.84 -11.35 -2.68
C GLY A 540 15.37 -10.11 -3.43
N MET A 541 14.55 -9.08 -3.65
CA MET A 541 15.04 -7.79 -4.13
C MET A 541 15.57 -6.97 -2.96
N ILE A 542 16.89 -6.78 -2.90
CA ILE A 542 17.58 -6.09 -1.81
C ILE A 542 18.06 -4.72 -2.28
N PHE A 543 17.70 -3.69 -1.53
CA PHE A 543 18.14 -2.32 -1.74
C PHE A 543 18.90 -1.85 -0.51
N HIS A 544 19.97 -1.10 -0.72
CA HIS A 544 20.78 -0.55 0.36
C HIS A 544 20.83 0.96 0.25
N THR A 545 20.76 1.63 1.40
CA THR A 545 21.11 3.05 1.49
C THR A 545 22.60 3.25 1.22
N SER A 546 23.01 4.51 0.99
CA SER A 546 24.44 4.88 0.92
C SER A 546 25.23 4.49 2.19
N GLN A 547 24.54 4.33 3.33
CA GLN A 547 25.11 3.88 4.60
C GLN A 547 25.05 2.35 4.78
N GLY A 548 24.70 1.59 3.74
CA GLY A 548 24.64 0.13 3.79
C GLY A 548 23.44 -0.44 4.55
N THR A 549 22.45 0.37 4.91
CA THR A 549 21.24 -0.10 5.60
C THR A 549 20.26 -0.70 4.59
N GLN A 550 19.75 -1.90 4.88
CA GLN A 550 18.79 -2.55 4.01
C GLN A 550 17.42 -1.85 4.03
N VAL A 551 16.85 -1.65 2.83
CA VAL A 551 15.58 -0.96 2.65
C VAL A 551 14.48 -1.96 2.31
N VAL A 552 13.41 -1.95 3.12
CA VAL A 552 12.21 -2.77 2.86
C VAL A 552 11.15 -1.96 2.14
N ILE A 553 10.70 -2.46 0.99
CA ILE A 553 9.65 -1.83 0.19
C ILE A 553 8.34 -1.76 0.98
N LYS A 554 7.76 -0.55 0.99
CA LYS A 554 6.48 -0.20 1.62
C LYS A 554 5.70 0.68 0.66
N ALA A 555 4.37 0.61 0.70
CA ALA A 555 3.53 1.45 -0.17
C ALA A 555 3.78 2.96 0.02
N HIS A 556 4.04 3.40 1.26
CA HIS A 556 4.39 4.79 1.53
C HIS A 556 5.72 5.20 0.92
N LEU A 557 6.69 4.28 0.87
CA LEU A 557 8.01 4.51 0.31
C LEU A 557 7.95 4.60 -1.22
N LEU A 558 7.17 3.74 -1.89
CA LEU A 558 6.93 3.82 -3.33
C LEU A 558 6.29 5.16 -3.72
N ARG A 559 5.32 5.63 -2.93
CA ARG A 559 4.72 6.95 -3.16
C ARG A 559 5.73 8.09 -2.99
N HIS A 560 6.64 7.99 -2.01
CA HIS A 560 7.71 8.99 -1.86
C HIS A 560 8.68 8.94 -3.00
N ALA A 561 9.11 7.75 -3.41
CA ALA A 561 10.02 7.58 -4.54
C ALA A 561 9.40 8.07 -5.86
N PHE A 562 8.10 7.89 -6.07
CA PHE A 562 7.38 8.54 -7.17
C PHE A 562 7.45 10.07 -7.08
N ALA A 563 7.20 10.66 -5.90
CA ALA A 563 7.24 12.10 -5.70
C ALA A 563 8.65 12.68 -5.91
N THR A 564 9.66 12.00 -5.36
CA THR A 564 11.07 12.34 -5.48
C THR A 564 11.54 12.24 -6.92
N PHE A 565 11.20 11.16 -7.62
CA PHE A 565 11.49 10.99 -9.05
C PHE A 565 10.89 12.15 -9.87
N ALA A 566 9.61 12.47 -9.64
CA ALA A 566 8.92 13.57 -10.32
C ALA A 566 9.56 14.95 -10.08
N VAL A 567 10.03 15.24 -8.86
CA VAL A 567 10.64 16.54 -8.54
C VAL A 567 12.10 16.60 -9.00
N GLN A 568 12.90 15.57 -8.70
CA GLN A 568 14.35 15.64 -8.79
C GLN A 568 14.90 15.20 -10.14
N VAL A 569 14.37 14.12 -10.69
CA VAL A 569 14.80 13.60 -11.99
C VAL A 569 14.13 14.42 -13.09
N GLU A 570 12.85 14.73 -12.91
CA GLU A 570 11.99 15.22 -13.98
C GLU A 570 11.66 16.71 -13.86
N GLY A 571 12.19 17.37 -12.82
CA GLY A 571 12.16 18.82 -12.67
C GLY A 571 10.78 19.43 -12.44
N MET A 572 9.77 18.62 -12.05
CA MET A 572 8.41 19.12 -11.84
C MET A 572 8.33 20.06 -10.63
N SER A 573 7.46 21.07 -10.70
CA SER A 573 7.25 21.97 -9.57
C SER A 573 6.60 21.25 -8.38
N VAL A 574 7.06 21.59 -7.18
CA VAL A 574 6.57 21.05 -5.91
C VAL A 574 5.05 21.21 -5.78
N ASP A 575 4.49 22.37 -6.14
CA ASP A 575 3.05 22.64 -6.03
C ASP A 575 2.21 21.74 -6.94
N LEU A 576 2.75 21.35 -8.09
CA LEU A 576 2.06 20.46 -9.00
C LEU A 576 2.15 19.00 -8.55
N VAL A 577 3.32 18.55 -8.11
CA VAL A 577 3.45 17.21 -7.50
C VAL A 577 2.53 17.10 -6.28
N ALA A 578 2.37 18.18 -5.51
CA ALA A 578 1.39 18.23 -4.42
C ALA A 578 -0.04 18.05 -4.93
N LYS A 579 -0.43 18.74 -6.00
CA LYS A 579 -1.76 18.61 -6.62
C LYS A 579 -1.99 17.20 -7.17
N TRP A 580 -1.02 16.63 -7.87
CA TRP A 580 -1.10 15.27 -8.43
C TRP A 580 -1.23 14.22 -7.33
N LEU A 581 -0.44 14.35 -6.27
CA LEU A 581 -0.53 13.49 -5.10
C LEU A 581 -1.75 13.79 -4.23
N GLN A 582 -2.61 14.76 -4.57
CA GLN A 582 -3.74 15.18 -3.75
C GLN A 582 -3.30 15.49 -2.30
N GLN A 583 -2.18 16.22 -2.15
CA GLN A 583 -1.63 16.68 -0.89
C GLN A 583 -2.24 18.02 -0.48
N LYS A 584 -2.70 18.12 0.78
CA LYS A 584 -3.29 19.35 1.33
C LYS A 584 -2.27 20.33 1.92
N ASN A 585 -1.04 19.90 2.20
CA ASN A 585 0.00 20.74 2.79
C ASN A 585 1.25 20.74 1.92
N LEU A 586 1.56 21.89 1.32
CA LEU A 586 2.71 22.11 0.44
C LEU A 586 4.05 21.97 1.16
N GLU A 587 4.11 22.17 2.48
CA GLU A 587 5.36 21.97 3.25
C GLU A 587 5.82 20.51 3.27
N VAL A 588 4.88 19.56 3.17
CA VAL A 588 5.21 18.13 3.05
C VAL A 588 5.84 17.86 1.68
N THR A 589 5.47 18.66 0.68
CA THR A 589 5.98 18.52 -0.69
C THR A 589 7.30 19.28 -0.90
N LYS A 590 7.53 20.40 -0.21
CA LYS A 590 8.82 21.13 -0.21
C LYS A 590 9.99 20.26 0.25
N TYR A 591 9.71 19.23 1.05
CA TYR A 591 10.72 18.27 1.45
C TYR A 591 11.31 17.47 0.26
N TYR A 592 10.55 17.24 -0.81
CA TYR A 592 11.04 16.48 -1.98
C TYR A 592 12.05 17.24 -2.84
N SER A 593 12.12 18.58 -2.71
CA SER A 593 13.05 19.40 -3.49
C SER A 593 14.47 19.44 -2.92
N GLU A 594 14.74 18.84 -1.75
CA GLU A 594 16.10 18.77 -1.22
C GLU A 594 16.92 17.74 -2.02
N MET A 595 17.92 18.21 -2.78
CA MET A 595 18.72 17.35 -3.66
C MET A 595 19.41 16.20 -2.91
N PRO A 596 19.48 14.99 -3.50
CA PRO A 596 20.28 13.87 -3.01
C PRO A 596 21.78 14.17 -3.04
N GLU A 597 22.51 13.55 -2.13
CA GLU A 597 23.97 13.70 -2.00
C GLU A 597 24.73 13.15 -3.21
N TYR A 598 24.25 12.06 -3.84
CA TYR A 598 24.89 11.49 -5.04
C TYR A 598 24.78 12.38 -6.29
N ILE A 599 23.77 13.26 -6.35
CA ILE A 599 23.65 14.27 -7.41
C ILE A 599 24.66 15.43 -7.21
N GLN A 600 25.14 15.65 -5.99
CA GLN A 600 26.11 16.71 -5.70
C GLN A 600 27.51 16.42 -6.25
N VAL A 601 27.86 15.13 -6.40
CA VAL A 601 29.24 14.72 -6.74
C VAL A 601 29.45 14.60 -8.25
N GLU A 602 28.42 14.32 -9.05
CA GLU A 602 28.56 14.01 -10.48
C GLU A 602 28.26 15.19 -11.45
N GLN A 603 27.77 16.33 -10.97
CA GLN A 603 27.18 17.36 -11.86
C GLN A 603 27.54 18.82 -11.56
N HIS A 604 28.78 19.14 -11.17
CA HIS A 604 29.17 20.55 -10.98
C HIS A 604 29.10 21.38 -12.29
N ALA A 605 29.31 20.76 -13.46
CA ALA A 605 29.19 21.42 -14.77
C ALA A 605 27.73 21.52 -15.27
N SER A 606 26.91 20.48 -15.05
CA SER A 606 25.48 20.49 -15.38
C SER A 606 24.67 21.43 -14.46
N PHE A 607 25.10 21.60 -13.21
CA PHE A 607 24.54 22.55 -12.25
C PHE A 607 24.71 24.01 -12.71
N LEU A 608 25.88 24.39 -13.24
CA LEU A 608 26.09 25.72 -13.83
C LEU A 608 25.27 25.94 -15.12
N ALA A 609 25.07 24.90 -15.93
CA ALA A 609 24.19 24.95 -17.11
C ALA A 609 22.69 25.04 -16.76
N ARG A 610 22.26 24.37 -15.67
CA ARG A 610 20.90 24.51 -15.09
C ARG A 610 20.66 25.89 -14.47
N LEU A 611 21.66 26.47 -13.80
CA LEU A 611 21.60 27.85 -13.30
C LEU A 611 21.52 28.88 -14.45
N ALA A 612 22.25 28.65 -15.55
CA ALA A 612 22.22 29.54 -16.72
C ALA A 612 20.90 29.46 -17.50
N THR A 613 20.22 28.30 -17.50
CA THR A 613 18.88 28.12 -18.11
C THR A 613 17.73 28.53 -17.18
N GLN A 614 18.00 28.67 -15.88
CA GLN A 614 17.08 29.17 -14.86
C GLN A 614 17.32 30.66 -14.54
N ILE A 615 17.41 31.52 -15.57
CA ILE A 615 17.05 32.92 -15.35
C ILE A 615 15.59 32.92 -14.88
N ASN A 616 15.43 33.35 -13.63
CA ASN A 616 14.25 33.24 -12.82
C ASN A 616 13.13 34.14 -13.36
N ILE A 617 12.43 33.73 -14.42
CA ILE A 617 11.16 34.38 -14.84
C ILE A 617 10.09 34.23 -13.74
N ARG A 618 10.33 33.40 -12.70
CA ARG A 618 9.45 33.29 -11.52
C ARG A 618 9.50 34.48 -10.57
N GLU A 619 10.49 35.37 -10.67
CA GLU A 619 10.47 36.64 -9.89
C GLU A 619 9.91 37.84 -10.67
N ALA A 620 9.71 37.72 -12.00
CA ALA A 620 9.33 38.85 -12.82
C ALA A 620 7.82 38.97 -13.13
N ILE A 621 6.96 38.06 -12.64
CA ILE A 621 5.54 38.12 -12.97
C ILE A 621 4.66 37.71 -11.78
N LEU A 622 4.37 38.68 -10.91
CA LEU A 622 3.16 38.70 -10.09
C LEU A 622 1.93 38.81 -11.02
N ARG A 623 1.50 37.70 -11.62
CA ARG A 623 0.18 37.59 -12.29
C ARG A 623 -0.88 37.26 -11.25
N SER A 624 -2.10 37.76 -11.46
CA SER A 624 -3.20 37.52 -10.53
C SER A 624 -3.61 36.04 -10.54
N PRO A 625 -4.06 35.47 -9.39
CA PRO A 625 -4.53 34.09 -9.29
C PRO A 625 -5.63 33.71 -10.29
N GLU A 626 -6.43 34.68 -10.73
CA GLU A 626 -7.54 34.48 -11.68
C GLU A 626 -7.05 34.24 -13.11
N GLU A 627 -5.98 34.90 -13.55
CA GLU A 627 -5.42 34.70 -14.90
C GLU A 627 -4.77 33.32 -15.04
N ILE A 628 -4.10 32.84 -13.99
CA ILE A 628 -3.54 31.48 -13.92
C ILE A 628 -4.67 30.44 -13.93
N ALA A 629 -5.76 30.68 -13.18
CA ALA A 629 -6.93 29.80 -13.20
C ALA A 629 -7.56 29.73 -14.60
N LYS A 630 -7.71 30.87 -15.27
CA LYS A 630 -8.28 30.96 -16.62
C LYS A 630 -7.39 30.31 -17.69
N GLN A 631 -6.06 30.48 -17.60
CA GLN A 631 -5.09 29.81 -18.48
C GLN A 631 -5.02 28.31 -18.21
N ALA A 632 -5.06 27.89 -16.93
CA ALA A 632 -5.12 26.48 -16.56
C ALA A 632 -6.44 25.84 -17.01
N GLU A 633 -7.57 26.52 -16.93
CA GLU A 633 -8.87 26.04 -17.41
C GLU A 633 -8.90 25.95 -18.94
N THR A 634 -8.31 26.93 -19.65
CA THR A 634 -8.17 26.92 -21.12
C THR A 634 -7.19 25.84 -21.59
N ALA A 635 -6.11 25.60 -20.85
CA ALA A 635 -5.16 24.51 -21.09
C ALA A 635 -5.78 23.14 -20.78
N MET A 636 -6.56 22.99 -19.69
CA MET A 636 -7.29 21.76 -19.36
C MET A 636 -8.34 21.39 -20.43
N ARG A 637 -8.95 22.39 -21.10
CA ARG A 637 -9.87 22.17 -22.24
C ARG A 637 -9.17 21.75 -23.55
N ARG A 638 -7.86 22.00 -23.71
CA ARG A 638 -7.09 21.67 -24.93
C ARG A 638 -6.08 20.52 -24.75
N VAL A 639 -5.56 20.36 -23.54
CA VAL A 639 -4.48 19.44 -23.15
C VAL A 639 -4.78 18.88 -21.75
N GLY A 640 -5.87 18.11 -21.63
CA GLY A 640 -6.32 17.50 -20.37
C GLY A 640 -5.62 16.17 -20.04
N MET A 641 -6.07 15.53 -18.96
CA MET A 641 -5.64 14.18 -18.55
C MET A 641 -5.76 13.18 -19.71
N LEU A 642 -4.78 12.28 -19.83
CA LEU A 642 -4.69 11.16 -20.78
C LEU A 642 -4.55 11.60 -22.25
N VAL A 643 -3.96 12.76 -22.53
CA VAL A 643 -3.63 13.16 -23.92
C VAL A 643 -2.47 12.28 -24.42
N PRO A 644 -2.55 11.70 -25.62
CA PRO A 644 -1.42 10.97 -26.17
C PRO A 644 -0.31 11.93 -26.52
N VAL A 645 0.88 11.50 -26.16
CA VAL A 645 2.13 12.23 -26.27
C VAL A 645 3.15 11.32 -26.94
N CYS A 646 4.29 11.87 -27.34
CA CYS A 646 5.39 11.09 -27.91
C CYS A 646 5.72 9.89 -26.99
N GLY A 647 5.57 8.67 -27.51
CA GLY A 647 5.87 7.42 -26.80
C GLY A 647 4.81 6.92 -25.82
N GLY A 648 3.63 7.55 -25.66
CA GLY A 648 2.65 7.07 -24.69
C GLY A 648 1.42 7.94 -24.48
N ASP A 649 0.85 7.87 -23.27
CA ASP A 649 -0.32 8.66 -22.84
C ASP A 649 -0.02 9.39 -21.52
N CYS A 650 -0.30 10.70 -21.46
CA CYS A 650 -0.04 11.53 -20.28
C CYS A 650 -1.13 11.34 -19.21
N THR A 651 -0.85 10.75 -18.06
CA THR A 651 -1.83 10.49 -16.99
C THR A 651 -2.14 11.69 -16.06
N LEU A 652 -1.51 12.85 -16.29
CA LEU A 652 -1.62 14.03 -15.41
C LEU A 652 -2.97 14.75 -15.55
N ASP A 653 -3.73 14.89 -14.46
CA ASP A 653 -5.00 15.65 -14.42
C ASP A 653 -4.80 17.11 -13.99
N ALA A 654 -3.80 17.76 -14.57
CA ALA A 654 -3.42 19.12 -14.23
C ALA A 654 -2.63 19.79 -15.36
N TYR A 655 -2.35 21.09 -15.20
CA TYR A 655 -1.48 21.84 -16.11
C TYR A 655 -0.09 21.20 -16.22
N CYS A 656 0.40 21.02 -17.46
CA CYS A 656 1.72 20.42 -17.72
C CYS A 656 2.85 21.39 -17.28
N PRO A 657 3.69 21.02 -16.30
CA PRO A 657 4.77 21.89 -15.81
C PRO A 657 6.00 21.83 -16.72
N ASN A 658 6.18 20.71 -17.42
CA ASN A 658 7.37 20.41 -18.20
C ASN A 658 7.27 20.99 -19.61
N GLN A 659 6.36 21.95 -19.83
CA GLN A 659 6.12 22.60 -21.12
C GLN A 659 5.96 21.60 -22.27
N PHE A 660 5.32 20.46 -22.00
CA PHE A 660 5.09 19.37 -22.95
C PHE A 660 6.35 18.60 -23.40
N ASP A 661 7.46 18.67 -22.66
CA ASP A 661 8.52 17.68 -22.83
C ASP A 661 8.10 16.35 -22.20
N CYS A 662 7.68 15.44 -23.07
CA CYS A 662 7.01 14.22 -22.66
C CYS A 662 7.95 13.02 -22.59
N ILE A 663 9.19 13.11 -23.06
CA ILE A 663 10.13 11.97 -23.05
C ILE A 663 10.57 11.67 -21.62
N HIS A 664 10.49 10.40 -21.22
CA HIS A 664 10.73 9.87 -19.88
C HIS A 664 9.90 10.48 -18.72
N CYS A 665 8.91 11.32 -19.00
CA CYS A 665 8.06 11.95 -18.00
C CYS A 665 7.37 10.92 -17.05
N PRO A 666 7.40 11.08 -15.71
CA PRO A 666 6.78 10.15 -14.75
C PRO A 666 5.27 10.05 -14.91
N ALA A 667 4.67 11.13 -15.42
CA ALA A 667 3.24 11.19 -15.65
C ALA A 667 2.84 10.44 -16.91
N LYS A 668 3.79 10.01 -17.73
CA LYS A 668 3.50 9.25 -18.92
C LYS A 668 3.37 7.78 -18.58
N ALA A 669 2.30 7.17 -19.07
CA ALA A 669 2.24 5.72 -19.24
C ALA A 669 2.88 5.39 -20.60
N PRO A 670 4.08 4.76 -20.64
CA PRO A 670 4.73 4.44 -21.90
C PRO A 670 3.95 3.38 -22.68
N ASP A 671 3.92 3.53 -24.00
CA ASP A 671 3.26 2.59 -24.90
C ASP A 671 4.27 2.07 -25.93
N PRO A 672 4.68 0.79 -25.85
CA PRO A 672 5.62 0.20 -26.80
C PRO A 672 5.16 0.26 -28.26
N GLU A 673 3.85 0.34 -28.53
CA GLU A 673 3.32 0.51 -29.90
C GLU A 673 3.74 1.87 -30.50
N LYS A 674 4.03 2.86 -29.66
CA LYS A 674 4.48 4.21 -30.04
C LYS A 674 6.00 4.38 -29.93
N ARG A 675 6.77 3.29 -29.73
CA ARG A 675 8.24 3.33 -29.60
C ARG A 675 8.93 4.08 -30.76
N TYR A 676 8.42 3.92 -31.98
CA TYR A 676 8.97 4.59 -33.17
C TYR A 676 9.04 6.13 -33.02
N GLN A 677 8.11 6.74 -32.27
CA GLN A 677 8.08 8.19 -32.04
C GLN A 677 9.27 8.63 -31.18
N VAL A 678 9.66 7.81 -30.20
CA VAL A 678 10.81 8.06 -29.33
C VAL A 678 12.11 7.89 -30.11
N GLU A 679 12.20 6.85 -30.94
CA GLU A 679 13.37 6.61 -31.81
C GLU A 679 13.56 7.72 -32.84
N GLU A 680 12.47 8.25 -33.39
CA GLU A 680 12.49 9.41 -34.29
C GLU A 680 12.98 10.67 -33.57
N LYS A 681 12.45 10.96 -32.38
CA LYS A 681 12.90 12.09 -31.56
C LYS A 681 14.37 11.95 -31.13
N MET A 682 14.81 10.73 -30.84
CA MET A 682 16.21 10.41 -30.55
C MET A 682 17.13 10.67 -31.76
N ARG A 683 16.70 10.28 -32.97
CA ARG A 683 17.46 10.55 -34.21
C ARG A 683 17.60 12.06 -34.45
N TRP A 684 16.49 12.79 -34.34
CA TRP A 684 16.49 14.24 -34.43
C TRP A 684 17.44 14.90 -33.41
N ALA A 685 17.44 14.42 -32.16
CA ALA A 685 18.32 14.94 -31.12
C ALA A 685 19.81 14.68 -31.41
N LYS A 686 20.16 13.52 -32.01
CA LYS A 686 21.54 13.22 -32.44
C LYS A 686 22.00 14.16 -33.55
N GLU A 687 21.16 14.41 -34.55
CA GLU A 687 21.47 15.33 -35.65
C GLU A 687 21.68 16.75 -35.15
N ARG A 688 20.82 17.21 -34.22
CA ARG A 688 20.94 18.55 -33.62
C ARG A 688 22.13 18.68 -32.68
N LEU A 689 22.47 17.62 -31.95
CA LEU A 689 23.66 17.61 -31.09
C LEU A 689 24.93 17.89 -31.88
N THR A 690 25.14 17.17 -33.00
CA THR A 690 26.30 17.38 -33.87
C THR A 690 26.38 18.83 -34.35
N TYR A 691 25.26 19.40 -34.77
CA TYR A 691 25.18 20.80 -35.19
C TYR A 691 25.53 21.76 -34.04
N TYR A 692 24.95 21.60 -32.85
CA TYR A 692 25.22 22.48 -31.70
C TYR A 692 26.67 22.38 -31.20
N GLU A 693 27.29 21.21 -31.27
CA GLU A 693 28.71 21.04 -30.93
C GLU A 693 29.62 21.73 -31.95
N GLN A 694 29.29 21.68 -33.25
CA GLN A 694 30.02 22.40 -34.30
C GLN A 694 29.92 23.92 -34.18
N GLU A 695 28.74 24.42 -33.81
CA GLU A 695 28.49 25.87 -33.62
C GLU A 695 28.93 26.39 -32.24
N GLY A 696 29.48 25.53 -31.37
CA GLY A 696 29.91 25.91 -30.02
C GLY A 696 28.77 26.28 -29.06
N LEU A 697 27.53 25.87 -29.36
CA LEU A 697 26.34 26.15 -28.55
C LEU A 697 26.21 25.15 -27.38
N VAL A 698 27.06 25.32 -26.37
CA VAL A 698 27.24 24.38 -25.25
C VAL A 698 25.92 24.04 -24.53
N LEU A 699 25.06 25.02 -24.27
CA LEU A 699 23.79 24.80 -23.55
C LEU A 699 22.79 23.98 -24.38
N GLU A 700 22.72 24.22 -25.69
CA GLU A 700 21.81 23.48 -26.57
C GLU A 700 22.32 22.05 -26.82
N ALA A 701 23.64 21.87 -26.92
CA ALA A 701 24.26 20.55 -26.95
C ALA A 701 23.94 19.73 -25.68
N GLU A 702 24.02 20.34 -24.50
CA GLU A 702 23.70 19.67 -23.24
C GLU A 702 22.22 19.26 -23.14
N LYS A 703 21.29 20.12 -23.59
CA LYS A 703 19.86 19.76 -23.68
C LYS A 703 19.62 18.55 -24.59
N MET A 704 20.32 18.48 -25.73
CA MET A 704 20.21 17.32 -26.62
C MET A 704 20.78 16.06 -25.97
N LYS A 705 21.91 16.14 -25.25
CA LYS A 705 22.46 15.02 -24.47
C LYS A 705 21.47 14.48 -23.43
N GLN A 706 20.81 15.38 -22.69
CA GLN A 706 19.77 15.00 -21.72
C GLN A 706 18.58 14.32 -22.40
N LEU A 707 18.11 14.87 -23.52
CA LEU A 707 17.01 14.28 -24.29
C LEU A 707 17.37 12.89 -24.84
N LEU A 708 18.61 12.67 -25.27
CA LEU A 708 19.10 11.36 -25.71
C LEU A 708 19.09 10.35 -24.57
N TRP A 709 19.66 10.72 -23.41
CA TRP A 709 19.66 9.87 -22.23
C TRP A 709 18.24 9.51 -21.75
N ALA A 710 17.33 10.49 -21.72
CA ALA A 710 15.93 10.28 -21.38
C ALA A 710 15.23 9.34 -22.40
N SER A 711 15.52 9.51 -23.69
CA SER A 711 15.01 8.63 -24.74
C SER A 711 15.51 7.19 -24.56
N GLU A 712 16.77 6.98 -24.19
CA GLU A 712 17.34 5.66 -23.92
C GLU A 712 16.72 4.98 -22.69
N LEU A 713 16.42 5.74 -21.64
CA LEU A 713 15.72 5.22 -20.47
C LEU A 713 14.30 4.79 -20.80
N GLU A 714 13.57 5.63 -21.56
CA GLU A 714 12.22 5.30 -21.98
C GLU A 714 12.17 4.10 -22.92
N ILE A 715 13.10 4.00 -23.87
CA ILE A 715 13.22 2.82 -24.74
C ILE A 715 13.48 1.57 -23.89
N ARG A 716 14.38 1.64 -22.90
CA ARG A 716 14.62 0.52 -21.97
C ARG A 716 13.36 0.12 -21.21
N GLU A 717 12.56 1.08 -20.74
CA GLU A 717 11.27 0.78 -20.10
C GLU A 717 10.31 0.07 -21.08
N MET A 718 10.18 0.57 -22.32
CA MET A 718 9.37 -0.08 -23.34
C MET A 718 9.85 -1.49 -23.68
N GLU A 719 11.17 -1.72 -23.70
CA GLU A 719 11.77 -3.04 -23.91
C GLU A 719 11.40 -4.01 -22.80
N GLN A 720 11.44 -3.57 -21.54
CA GLN A 720 10.99 -4.39 -20.42
C GLN A 720 9.51 -4.75 -20.57
N ILE A 721 8.66 -3.78 -20.97
CA ILE A 721 7.23 -4.03 -21.25
C ILE A 721 7.04 -5.09 -22.32
N VAL A 722 7.75 -4.98 -23.43
CA VAL A 722 7.71 -5.99 -24.50
C VAL A 722 8.23 -7.34 -24.01
N ALA A 723 9.31 -7.35 -23.25
CA ALA A 723 9.94 -8.56 -22.75
C ALA A 723 9.00 -9.34 -21.83
N TYR A 724 8.41 -8.71 -20.82
CA TYR A 724 7.49 -9.42 -19.93
C TYR A 724 6.17 -9.78 -20.62
N ARG A 725 5.68 -8.99 -21.60
CA ARG A 725 4.50 -9.35 -22.40
C ARG A 725 4.77 -10.55 -23.31
N LYS A 726 5.99 -10.66 -23.83
CA LYS A 726 6.43 -11.82 -24.62
C LYS A 726 6.56 -13.05 -23.73
N ASP A 727 7.18 -12.91 -22.56
CA ASP A 727 7.31 -14.00 -21.58
C ASP A 727 5.94 -14.49 -21.08
N GLU A 728 4.96 -13.61 -20.91
CA GLU A 728 3.59 -13.97 -20.54
C GLU A 728 2.91 -14.90 -21.56
N LYS A 729 3.23 -14.75 -22.85
CA LYS A 729 2.68 -15.58 -23.92
C LYS A 729 3.38 -16.93 -24.08
N ARG A 730 4.40 -17.21 -23.28
CA ARG A 730 5.17 -18.46 -23.36
C ARG A 730 4.28 -19.64 -22.94
N VAL A 731 4.11 -20.58 -23.86
CA VAL A 731 3.39 -21.82 -23.60
C VAL A 731 4.36 -22.83 -23.01
N ILE A 732 3.92 -23.51 -21.96
CA ILE A 732 4.65 -24.62 -21.35
C ILE A 732 4.02 -25.95 -21.74
N GLN A 733 4.86 -26.97 -21.85
CA GLN A 733 4.44 -28.36 -21.99
C GLN A 733 5.12 -29.18 -20.91
N ILE A 734 4.32 -29.90 -20.14
CA ILE A 734 4.86 -30.81 -19.14
C ILE A 734 5.45 -32.06 -19.79
N GLN A 735 6.60 -32.48 -19.28
CA GLN A 735 7.28 -33.71 -19.66
C GLN A 735 6.98 -34.75 -18.57
N PRO A 736 6.29 -35.86 -18.89
CA PRO A 736 6.06 -36.92 -17.91
C PRO A 736 7.38 -37.61 -17.59
N ARG A 737 7.63 -37.88 -16.31
CA ARG A 737 8.80 -38.66 -15.90
C ARG A 737 8.46 -40.14 -15.99
N THR A 738 8.96 -40.84 -17.00
CA THR A 738 8.86 -42.30 -17.07
C THR A 738 9.60 -42.89 -15.88
N LYS A 739 8.92 -43.70 -15.06
CA LYS A 739 9.56 -44.49 -14.01
C LYS A 739 10.68 -45.28 -14.67
N ARG A 740 11.94 -44.97 -14.33
CA ARG A 740 13.05 -45.90 -14.58
C ARG A 740 12.71 -47.16 -13.78
N THR A 741 12.31 -48.20 -14.50
CA THR A 741 12.04 -49.55 -14.01
C THR A 741 13.22 -50.11 -13.25
#